data_AF-A0A960WSE7-F1
#
_entry.id   AF-A0A960WSE7-F1
#
_cell.length_a   1.000
_cell.length_b   1.000
_cell.length_c   1.000
_cell.angle_alpha   90.00
_cell.angle_beta   90.00
_cell.angle_gamma   90.00
#
_symmetry.space_group_name_H-M   'P 1'
#
loop_
_entity.id
_entity.type
_entity.pdbx_description
1 polymer ?
#
loop_
_entity_poly.entity_id
_entity_poly.type
_entity_poly.pdbx_seq_one_letter_code
_entity_poly.pdbx_strand_id
1 'polypeptide(L)'
;MSSPSTRENLPDSGSGGSRVPDPKRFEASKWVLFVDAFMNRFIRVGGLFVVVAVIGIFVFILSQVLPLFQGAELDASGGVHSEALPEGNYLALVSDEWGERPLALRSDGHFFVADLNSGGKVSQIDSVLPAEETISAVAAKPGTGVIAVGTKEGGLHLLDYAYEAKFSGGKRSVVESVSKAYSGKFEGPVRQVGFAQSGAARLIAALVETASGPKLLATLVERKRSLVGSGTWKETATVDLSGTLRKQVPVSSIHLANQADSILVVFANGDVDYHFRQGSSAKFELRQTFTPFSDLKKPGISTAGFLFGDVSMIFVSETGENRVFSLYRTEEEPVRVFHHTKTFPSLGKPATFLSKSLRNKAFITGQGDILSLRYSTTEKVRWEGPLPFEVDHAIVGSKYDALILLSKDRRFHRLSLSDPHPEMSFSALFGKVWYEGSPEPKYEWQSTGGSDDFEPKLSLIPLVFGTLKGTLYALLFAMPIALFGAIYTSEFLHPRNKVYVKPVMEIMASLPSVVLGFLAALWLAPIIEERVPSLLCIAVLLPSAAFLIGWLWSRQPQSIRKYVPPGREFLYFLPVLVTLLVTGWKLGPVMEHYVFTVPDSATGERIGDFTRWWPTITGTAYEQRNSLVVGFMMGFAVIPIIFTIAEDSLSNVPGALRSGSLALGASRWQTAWRVVLPTASAGIFSALMIGLGRAVGETMIVVMATGNTPIMEWNVFSGMRTLSANIAVELPEAPHHGTLYRTLFLGAVALFVMTFAVNTVAEVLRQHLRERYKTV
;
A
#
# COMPACT_ATOMS: atom_id res chain seq x y z
N MET A 1 -17.44 87.70 34.23
CA MET A 1 -17.19 88.95 34.98
C MET A 1 -15.68 89.10 35.17
N SER A 2 -15.17 90.26 34.75
CA SER A 2 -13.86 90.89 35.06
C SER A 2 -12.55 90.12 34.85
N SER A 3 -11.79 90.57 33.83
CA SER A 3 -10.32 90.54 33.73
C SER A 3 -9.67 91.55 34.71
N PRO A 4 -8.36 91.91 34.67
CA PRO A 4 -7.10 91.23 34.27
C PRO A 4 -5.97 91.42 35.33
N SER A 5 -4.77 90.85 35.14
CA SER A 5 -3.51 91.64 35.13
C SER A 5 -2.26 90.76 34.94
N THR A 6 -1.41 91.29 34.08
CA THR A 6 -0.09 90.88 33.64
C THR A 6 0.98 91.02 34.71
N ARG A 7 1.98 90.13 34.71
CA ARG A 7 3.40 90.49 34.88
C ARG A 7 4.31 89.36 34.36
N GLU A 8 5.07 89.68 33.33
CA GLU A 8 6.30 88.98 32.93
C GLU A 8 7.35 89.07 34.04
N ASN A 9 8.13 88.00 34.22
CA ASN A 9 9.60 88.04 34.24
C ASN A 9 10.17 86.60 34.26
N LEU A 10 11.09 86.33 33.32
CA LEU A 10 11.97 85.16 33.20
C LEU A 10 13.12 85.24 34.24
N PRO A 11 14.06 84.28 34.31
CA PRO A 11 14.06 83.14 35.23
C PRO A 11 15.18 83.23 36.28
N ASP A 12 14.93 82.76 37.51
CA ASP A 12 16.01 82.63 38.49
C ASP A 12 16.62 81.23 38.45
N SER A 13 17.93 81.20 38.19
CA SER A 13 18.78 80.03 38.14
C SER A 13 19.18 79.56 39.53
N GLY A 14 18.97 78.28 39.82
CA GLY A 14 19.79 77.53 40.78
C GLY A 14 19.13 77.15 42.10
N SER A 15 18.63 75.92 42.18
CA SER A 15 18.98 74.99 43.27
C SER A 15 18.53 73.58 42.90
N GLY A 16 19.49 72.64 42.98
CA GLY A 16 19.26 71.23 42.71
C GLY A 16 18.34 70.62 43.76
N GLY A 17 17.08 70.44 43.40
CA GLY A 17 16.18 69.50 44.06
C GLY A 17 16.12 68.21 43.25
N SER A 18 16.79 67.16 43.69
CA SER A 18 16.57 65.80 43.19
C SER A 18 15.07 65.50 43.31
N ARG A 19 14.35 65.43 42.19
CA ARG A 19 13.03 64.79 42.15
C ARG A 19 13.26 63.32 42.48
N VAL A 20 13.14 62.96 43.74
CA VAL A 20 13.02 61.57 44.16
C VAL A 20 11.85 60.99 43.33
N PRO A 21 12.07 59.99 42.47
CA PRO A 21 10.99 59.39 41.72
C PRO A 21 10.00 58.83 42.74
N ASP A 22 8.73 59.25 42.68
CA ASP A 22 7.67 58.67 43.50
C ASP A 22 7.64 57.14 43.25
N PRO A 23 8.03 56.30 44.24
CA PRO A 23 8.16 54.85 44.04
C PRO A 23 6.85 54.22 43.61
N LYS A 24 5.72 54.84 43.96
CA LYS A 24 4.37 54.36 43.64
C LYS A 24 3.99 54.54 42.18
N ARG A 25 4.73 55.35 41.41
CA ARG A 25 4.48 55.54 39.97
C ARG A 25 4.80 54.30 39.12
N PHE A 26 5.60 53.37 39.67
CA PHE A 26 6.01 52.13 39.01
C PHE A 26 5.37 50.86 39.60
N GLU A 27 4.48 50.99 40.58
CA GLU A 27 3.72 49.86 41.11
C GLU A 27 2.63 49.48 40.10
N ALA A 28 2.75 48.29 39.50
CA ALA A 28 1.72 47.72 38.67
C ALA A 28 0.39 47.69 39.44
N SER A 29 -0.69 48.15 38.82
CA SER A 29 -2.00 48.18 39.50
C SER A 29 -2.39 46.75 39.92
N LYS A 30 -3.17 46.63 41.00
CA LYS A 30 -3.67 45.33 41.47
C LYS A 30 -4.38 44.54 40.37
N TRP A 31 -5.02 45.24 39.43
CA TRP A 31 -5.63 44.66 38.24
C TRP A 31 -4.59 44.07 37.27
N VAL A 32 -3.50 44.79 36.98
CA VAL A 32 -2.42 44.28 36.12
C VAL A 32 -1.77 43.05 36.74
N LEU A 33 -1.48 43.06 38.05
CA LEU A 33 -0.91 41.90 38.76
C LEU A 33 -1.87 40.70 38.77
N PHE A 34 -3.18 40.95 38.91
CA PHE A 34 -4.19 39.90 38.81
C PHE A 34 -4.27 39.31 37.40
N VAL A 35 -4.31 40.15 36.36
CA VAL A 35 -4.35 39.71 34.96
C VAL A 35 -3.08 38.94 34.60
N ASP A 36 -1.91 39.40 35.04
CA ASP A 36 -0.63 38.71 34.81
C ASP A 36 -0.59 37.34 35.50
N ALA A 37 -1.04 37.25 36.76
CA ALA A 37 -1.15 35.99 37.47
C ALA A 37 -2.16 35.02 36.81
N PHE A 38 -3.30 35.53 36.34
CA PHE A 38 -4.29 34.76 35.60
C PHE A 38 -3.73 34.26 34.27
N MET A 39 -3.10 35.14 33.48
CA MET A 39 -2.47 34.78 32.20
C MET A 39 -1.37 33.75 32.37
N ASN A 40 -0.49 33.91 33.36
CA ASN A 40 0.54 32.90 33.66
C ASN A 40 -0.07 31.54 34.01
N ARG A 41 -1.17 31.51 34.78
CA ARG A 41 -1.87 30.25 35.10
C ARG A 41 -2.58 29.68 33.88
N PHE A 42 -3.26 30.50 33.10
CA PHE A 42 -3.96 30.12 31.88
C PHE A 42 -3.01 29.54 30.83
N ILE A 43 -1.87 30.19 30.58
CA ILE A 43 -0.84 29.71 29.65
C ILE A 43 -0.24 28.38 30.12
N ARG A 44 0.04 28.22 31.43
CA ARG A 44 0.55 26.95 31.98
C ARG A 44 -0.47 25.82 31.87
N VAL A 45 -1.72 26.06 32.25
CA VAL A 45 -2.79 25.05 32.17
C VAL A 45 -3.08 24.70 30.72
N GLY A 46 -3.19 25.70 29.84
CA GLY A 46 -3.38 25.50 28.40
C GLY A 46 -2.21 24.73 27.78
N GLY A 47 -0.97 25.08 28.11
CA GLY A 47 0.22 24.36 27.67
C GLY A 47 0.26 22.90 28.14
N LEU A 48 -0.09 22.63 29.41
CA LEU A 48 -0.21 21.28 29.93
C LEU A 48 -1.31 20.48 29.19
N PHE A 49 -2.46 21.12 28.93
CA PHE A 49 -3.56 20.49 28.20
C PHE A 49 -3.15 20.11 26.76
N VAL A 50 -2.39 20.96 26.08
CA VAL A 50 -1.83 20.66 24.75
C VAL A 50 -0.90 19.44 24.82
N VAL A 51 0.00 19.38 25.80
CA VAL A 51 0.90 18.22 25.99
C VAL A 51 0.10 16.95 26.24
N VAL A 52 -0.89 16.98 27.13
CA VAL A 52 -1.77 15.85 27.42
C VAL A 52 -2.54 15.41 26.17
N ALA A 53 -3.08 16.36 25.40
CA ALA A 53 -3.79 16.07 24.16
C ALA A 53 -2.88 15.42 23.11
N VAL A 54 -1.66 15.94 22.93
CA VAL A 54 -0.67 15.37 22.00
C VAL A 54 -0.28 13.95 22.42
N ILE A 55 0.01 13.73 23.70
CA ILE A 55 0.30 12.39 24.24
C ILE A 55 -0.91 11.47 24.06
N GLY A 56 -2.12 11.95 24.32
CA GLY A 56 -3.36 11.21 24.13
C GLY A 56 -3.57 10.77 22.68
N ILE A 57 -3.29 11.65 21.71
CA ILE A 57 -3.30 11.32 20.28
C ILE A 57 -2.26 10.24 19.97
N PHE A 58 -1.04 10.33 20.51
CA PHE A 58 -0.03 9.29 20.30
C PHE A 58 -0.44 7.93 20.89
N VAL A 59 -0.95 7.92 22.11
CA VAL A 59 -1.46 6.70 22.76
C VAL A 59 -2.59 6.10 21.94
N PHE A 60 -3.52 6.93 21.44
CA PHE A 60 -4.58 6.49 20.57
C PHE A 60 -4.05 5.86 19.27
N ILE A 61 -3.15 6.55 18.55
CA ILE A 61 -2.57 6.03 17.31
C ILE A 61 -1.85 4.70 17.57
N LEU A 62 -1.02 4.61 18.62
CA LEU A 62 -0.32 3.37 18.98
C LEU A 62 -1.30 2.25 19.32
N SER A 63 -2.39 2.55 20.04
CA SER A 63 -3.43 1.55 20.35
C SER A 63 -4.12 1.00 19.11
N GLN A 64 -4.23 1.79 18.03
CA GLN A 64 -4.77 1.30 16.76
C GLN A 64 -3.78 0.42 16.01
N VAL A 65 -2.48 0.65 16.18
CA VAL A 65 -1.40 -0.06 15.46
C VAL A 65 -1.05 -1.39 16.12
N LEU A 66 -1.01 -1.48 17.44
CA LEU A 66 -0.55 -2.69 18.17
C LEU A 66 -1.26 -3.99 17.73
N PRO A 67 -2.58 -4.02 17.49
CA PRO A 67 -3.26 -5.24 17.05
C PRO A 67 -2.78 -5.80 15.71
N LEU A 68 -2.19 -4.97 14.83
CA LEU A 68 -1.67 -5.45 13.53
C LEU A 68 -0.61 -6.53 13.64
N PHE A 69 0.12 -6.54 14.76
CA PHE A 69 1.24 -7.45 14.98
C PHE A 69 0.88 -8.63 15.90
N GLN A 70 -0.40 -8.78 16.26
CA GLN A 70 -0.87 -9.94 16.98
C GLN A 70 -0.85 -11.18 16.07
N GLY A 71 -0.41 -12.31 16.62
CA GLY A 71 -0.45 -13.61 15.97
C GLY A 71 -1.87 -14.17 15.92
N ALA A 72 -2.03 -15.34 15.31
CA ALA A 72 -3.31 -16.05 15.39
C ALA A 72 -3.47 -16.69 16.77
N GLU A 73 -4.66 -16.56 17.33
CA GLU A 73 -5.09 -17.27 18.53
C GLU A 73 -6.06 -18.38 18.12
N LEU A 74 -5.76 -19.61 18.51
CA LEU A 74 -6.58 -20.79 18.27
C LEU A 74 -6.94 -21.44 19.61
N ASP A 75 -8.23 -21.73 19.82
CA ASP A 75 -8.66 -22.53 20.98
C ASP A 75 -8.28 -24.00 20.80
N ALA A 76 -7.03 -24.32 21.07
CA ALA A 76 -6.45 -25.66 20.94
C ALA A 76 -6.85 -26.62 22.08
N SER A 77 -7.71 -26.21 23.02
CA SER A 77 -8.17 -27.06 24.13
C SER A 77 -9.17 -28.15 23.70
N GLY A 78 -9.51 -28.18 22.41
CA GLY A 78 -10.39 -29.15 21.77
C GLY A 78 -11.78 -28.62 21.44
N GLY A 79 -12.07 -27.37 21.84
CA GLY A 79 -13.23 -26.60 21.43
C GLY A 79 -14.58 -27.28 21.70
N VAL A 80 -15.59 -26.88 20.94
CA VAL A 80 -16.92 -27.52 20.99
C VAL A 80 -16.87 -28.78 20.13
N HIS A 81 -17.38 -29.90 20.66
CA HIS A 81 -17.31 -31.18 19.98
C HIS A 81 -18.66 -31.91 19.92
N SER A 82 -18.76 -32.83 18.96
CA SER A 82 -19.93 -33.69 18.79
C SER A 82 -19.85 -34.98 19.63
N GLU A 83 -20.97 -35.69 19.72
CA GLU A 83 -20.96 -37.11 20.03
C GLU A 83 -20.15 -37.89 18.97
N ALA A 84 -19.72 -39.10 19.32
CA ALA A 84 -18.97 -39.94 18.40
C ALA A 84 -19.90 -40.40 17.25
N LEU A 85 -19.48 -40.15 16.01
CA LEU A 85 -20.14 -40.67 14.83
C LEU A 85 -20.04 -42.20 14.80
N PRO A 86 -20.97 -42.90 14.12
CA PRO A 86 -20.92 -44.36 13.98
C PRO A 86 -19.59 -44.89 13.41
N GLU A 87 -19.29 -46.17 13.63
CA GLU A 87 -18.05 -46.75 13.09
C GLU A 87 -18.04 -46.75 11.56
N GLY A 88 -16.87 -46.50 10.99
CA GLY A 88 -16.64 -46.53 9.55
C GLY A 88 -15.56 -45.57 9.10
N ASN A 89 -15.28 -45.59 7.79
CA ASN A 89 -14.28 -44.73 7.17
C ASN A 89 -14.94 -43.49 6.56
N TYR A 90 -14.52 -42.31 6.98
CA TYR A 90 -15.02 -41.03 6.50
C TYR A 90 -14.11 -40.51 5.39
N LEU A 91 -14.69 -40.04 4.29
CA LEU A 91 -13.95 -39.71 3.06
C LEU A 91 -13.93 -38.21 2.75
N ALA A 92 -14.85 -37.44 3.36
CA ALA A 92 -14.89 -36.00 3.18
C ALA A 92 -15.56 -35.30 4.36
N LEU A 93 -15.16 -34.05 4.56
CA LEU A 93 -15.68 -33.12 5.56
C LEU A 93 -16.09 -31.82 4.86
N VAL A 94 -17.32 -31.37 5.10
CA VAL A 94 -17.81 -30.05 4.71
C VAL A 94 -18.58 -29.44 5.89
N SER A 95 -18.89 -28.15 5.83
CA SER A 95 -19.68 -27.47 6.87
C SER A 95 -20.50 -26.35 6.26
N ASP A 96 -21.47 -25.88 7.02
CA ASP A 96 -22.21 -24.65 6.77
C ASP A 96 -21.33 -23.39 6.89
N GLU A 97 -21.90 -22.24 6.56
CA GLU A 97 -21.19 -20.95 6.57
C GLU A 97 -20.66 -20.56 7.96
N TRP A 98 -21.33 -20.99 9.04
CA TRP A 98 -21.00 -20.61 10.42
C TRP A 98 -20.21 -21.68 11.18
N GLY A 99 -20.01 -22.86 10.58
CA GLY A 99 -19.33 -23.97 11.25
C GLY A 99 -20.17 -24.65 12.33
N GLU A 100 -21.48 -24.38 12.36
CA GLU A 100 -22.40 -24.88 13.39
C GLU A 100 -22.79 -26.34 13.14
N ARG A 101 -22.85 -26.75 11.87
CA ARG A 101 -23.39 -28.04 11.44
C ARG A 101 -22.46 -28.72 10.43
N PRO A 102 -21.33 -29.27 10.90
CA PRO A 102 -20.43 -30.03 10.04
C PRO A 102 -21.09 -31.31 9.53
N LEU A 103 -20.73 -31.69 8.31
CA LEU A 103 -21.26 -32.83 7.58
C LEU A 103 -20.10 -33.67 7.04
N ALA A 104 -20.10 -34.97 7.38
CA ALA A 104 -19.12 -35.93 6.91
C ALA A 104 -19.76 -36.99 6.00
N LEU A 105 -19.06 -37.36 4.93
CA LEU A 105 -19.44 -38.44 4.03
C LEU A 105 -18.70 -39.72 4.42
N ARG A 106 -19.44 -40.81 4.67
CA ARG A 106 -18.88 -42.13 4.95
C ARG A 106 -18.76 -42.95 3.66
N SER A 107 -17.85 -43.93 3.65
CA SER A 107 -17.55 -44.77 2.48
C SER A 107 -18.73 -45.56 1.90
N ASP A 108 -19.80 -45.74 2.66
CA ASP A 108 -21.04 -46.40 2.24
C ASP A 108 -22.08 -45.43 1.65
N GLY A 109 -21.72 -44.15 1.49
CA GLY A 109 -22.58 -43.12 0.89
C GLY A 109 -23.52 -42.40 1.86
N HIS A 110 -23.60 -42.83 3.12
CA HIS A 110 -24.38 -42.13 4.14
C HIS A 110 -23.65 -40.86 4.60
N PHE A 111 -24.43 -39.84 4.90
CA PHE A 111 -23.94 -38.58 5.45
C PHE A 111 -24.28 -38.47 6.92
N PHE A 112 -23.35 -37.93 7.70
CA PHE A 112 -23.53 -37.71 9.13
C PHE A 112 -23.32 -36.23 9.43
N VAL A 113 -24.30 -35.63 10.08
CA VAL A 113 -24.30 -34.22 10.46
C VAL A 113 -24.35 -34.14 11.97
N ALA A 114 -23.59 -33.22 12.57
CA ALA A 114 -23.72 -32.91 13.99
C ALA A 114 -24.18 -31.48 14.21
N ASP A 115 -25.04 -31.26 15.20
CA ASP A 115 -25.39 -29.91 15.63
C ASP A 115 -24.51 -29.48 16.81
N LEU A 116 -23.44 -28.72 16.53
CA LEU A 116 -22.49 -28.30 17.56
C LEU A 116 -23.07 -27.23 18.50
N ASN A 117 -24.15 -26.53 18.11
CA ASN A 117 -24.84 -25.58 18.98
C ASN A 117 -25.82 -26.26 19.95
N SER A 118 -26.33 -27.45 19.60
CA SER A 118 -27.32 -28.19 20.39
C SER A 118 -26.74 -29.42 21.09
N GLY A 119 -25.54 -29.27 21.66
CA GLY A 119 -24.89 -30.32 22.45
C GLY A 119 -24.24 -31.44 21.64
N GLY A 120 -24.04 -31.24 20.33
CA GLY A 120 -23.24 -32.15 19.51
C GLY A 120 -23.96 -33.40 18.99
N LYS A 121 -25.30 -33.41 19.01
CA LYS A 121 -26.09 -34.57 18.55
C LYS A 121 -25.86 -34.88 17.09
N VAL A 122 -25.67 -36.16 16.78
CA VAL A 122 -25.42 -36.65 15.41
C VAL A 122 -26.72 -37.15 14.78
N SER A 123 -26.99 -36.72 13.54
CA SER A 123 -28.07 -37.21 12.69
C SER A 123 -27.54 -37.80 11.39
N GLN A 124 -28.20 -38.83 10.88
CA GLN A 124 -27.88 -39.45 9.60
C GLN A 124 -28.79 -38.92 8.49
N ILE A 125 -28.21 -38.72 7.31
CA ILE A 125 -28.92 -38.50 6.05
C ILE A 125 -28.61 -39.70 5.15
N ASP A 126 -29.66 -40.30 4.60
CA ASP A 126 -29.55 -41.49 3.77
C ASP A 126 -28.77 -41.23 2.47
N SER A 127 -28.13 -42.28 1.96
CA SER A 127 -27.35 -42.20 0.73
C SER A 127 -28.23 -41.82 -0.46
N VAL A 128 -27.74 -40.88 -1.26
CA VAL A 128 -28.37 -40.49 -2.55
C VAL A 128 -27.74 -41.25 -3.73
N LEU A 129 -26.75 -42.10 -3.45
CA LEU A 129 -26.09 -42.96 -4.43
C LEU A 129 -26.89 -44.27 -4.62
N PRO A 130 -26.77 -44.91 -5.80
CA PRO A 130 -27.37 -46.23 -6.01
C PRO A 130 -26.84 -47.26 -5.00
N ALA A 131 -27.72 -48.13 -4.48
CA ALA A 131 -27.38 -49.05 -3.39
C ALA A 131 -26.28 -50.08 -3.75
N GLU A 132 -26.03 -50.31 -5.03
CA GLU A 132 -25.02 -51.24 -5.55
C GLU A 132 -23.64 -50.59 -5.73
N GLU A 133 -23.52 -49.27 -5.55
CA GLU A 133 -22.27 -48.55 -5.81
C GLU A 133 -21.48 -48.23 -4.54
N THR A 134 -20.16 -48.48 -4.59
CA THR A 134 -19.24 -48.24 -3.48
C THR A 134 -18.27 -47.11 -3.80
N ILE A 135 -18.11 -46.17 -2.87
CA ILE A 135 -17.26 -45.00 -3.09
C ILE A 135 -15.79 -45.41 -3.12
N SER A 136 -15.09 -44.98 -4.17
CA SER A 136 -13.65 -45.21 -4.35
C SER A 136 -12.82 -43.93 -4.40
N ALA A 137 -13.42 -42.80 -4.78
CA ALA A 137 -12.74 -41.51 -4.86
C ALA A 137 -13.71 -40.38 -4.48
N VAL A 138 -13.21 -39.37 -3.77
CA VAL A 138 -13.99 -38.19 -3.38
C VAL A 138 -13.17 -36.93 -3.57
N ALA A 139 -13.81 -35.88 -4.09
CA ALA A 139 -13.32 -34.52 -3.99
C ALA A 139 -14.41 -33.64 -3.40
N ALA A 140 -14.13 -33.08 -2.22
CA ALA A 140 -14.95 -32.09 -1.57
C ALA A 140 -14.18 -30.77 -1.49
N LYS A 141 -14.82 -29.67 -1.90
CA LYS A 141 -14.31 -28.32 -1.68
C LYS A 141 -15.26 -27.62 -0.71
N PRO A 142 -14.81 -27.23 0.48
CA PRO A 142 -15.64 -26.46 1.41
C PRO A 142 -16.18 -25.19 0.73
N GLY A 143 -17.44 -24.84 1.01
CA GLY A 143 -18.09 -23.63 0.52
C GLY A 143 -18.58 -23.63 -0.92
N THR A 144 -18.28 -24.65 -1.73
CA THR A 144 -18.84 -24.75 -3.11
C THR A 144 -20.26 -25.30 -3.13
N GLY A 145 -20.72 -25.95 -2.06
CA GLY A 145 -22.00 -26.65 -2.02
C GLY A 145 -22.02 -27.95 -2.84
N VAL A 146 -20.86 -28.45 -3.27
CA VAL A 146 -20.76 -29.66 -4.14
C VAL A 146 -19.70 -30.63 -3.64
N ILE A 147 -20.01 -31.92 -3.69
CA ILE A 147 -19.08 -33.04 -3.49
C ILE A 147 -19.09 -33.89 -4.76
N ALA A 148 -17.91 -34.15 -5.33
CA ALA A 148 -17.75 -35.09 -6.43
C ALA A 148 -17.38 -36.47 -5.89
N VAL A 149 -18.06 -37.50 -6.38
CA VAL A 149 -17.90 -38.89 -5.92
C VAL A 149 -17.68 -39.79 -7.13
N GLY A 150 -16.63 -40.60 -7.07
CA GLY A 150 -16.35 -41.70 -7.99
C GLY A 150 -16.55 -43.05 -7.30
N THR A 151 -17.07 -44.04 -8.03
CA THR A 151 -17.38 -45.38 -7.47
C THR A 151 -16.57 -46.49 -8.15
N LYS A 152 -16.43 -47.64 -7.47
CA LYS A 152 -15.70 -48.81 -8.00
C LYS A 152 -16.37 -49.41 -9.22
N GLU A 153 -17.68 -49.21 -9.34
CA GLU A 153 -18.52 -49.69 -10.42
C GLU A 153 -18.52 -48.72 -11.62
N GLY A 154 -17.73 -47.65 -11.54
CA GLY A 154 -17.51 -46.65 -12.59
C GLY A 154 -18.50 -45.50 -12.59
N GLY A 155 -19.34 -45.37 -11.57
CA GLY A 155 -20.23 -44.22 -11.40
C GLY A 155 -19.46 -42.94 -11.06
N LEU A 156 -19.89 -41.83 -11.64
CA LEU A 156 -19.43 -40.48 -11.35
C LEU A 156 -20.64 -39.63 -10.97
N HIS A 157 -20.68 -39.14 -9.73
CA HIS A 157 -21.82 -38.40 -9.20
C HIS A 157 -21.37 -37.04 -8.66
N LEU A 158 -22.16 -36.01 -8.92
CA LEU A 158 -22.05 -34.72 -8.23
C LEU A 158 -23.21 -34.59 -7.25
N LEU A 159 -22.88 -34.42 -5.97
CA LEU A 159 -23.83 -34.28 -4.89
C LEU A 159 -23.84 -32.82 -4.44
N ASP A 160 -25.00 -32.17 -4.56
CA ASP A 160 -25.21 -30.82 -4.06
C ASP A 160 -25.63 -30.92 -2.59
N TYR A 161 -24.88 -30.24 -1.71
CA TYR A 161 -25.26 -30.06 -0.31
C TYR A 161 -25.66 -28.61 -0.06
N ALA A 162 -26.78 -28.41 0.62
CA ALA A 162 -27.31 -27.09 0.93
C ALA A 162 -27.74 -27.00 2.39
N TYR A 163 -27.53 -25.81 2.96
CA TYR A 163 -27.96 -25.45 4.31
C TYR A 163 -29.04 -24.37 4.19
N GLU A 164 -30.28 -24.72 4.48
CA GLU A 164 -31.42 -23.80 4.42
C GLU A 164 -31.78 -23.29 5.80
N ALA A 165 -31.76 -21.97 6.00
CA ALA A 165 -32.27 -21.37 7.23
C ALA A 165 -33.80 -21.35 7.21
N LYS A 166 -34.42 -22.15 8.09
CA LYS A 166 -35.85 -22.08 8.39
C LYS A 166 -36.07 -21.27 9.67
N PHE A 167 -37.08 -20.43 9.66
CA PHE A 167 -37.48 -19.64 10.83
C PHE A 167 -38.81 -20.19 11.35
N SER A 168 -38.81 -20.73 12.56
CA SER A 168 -40.03 -21.19 13.24
C SER A 168 -40.11 -20.53 14.62
N GLY A 169 -41.22 -19.81 14.88
CA GLY A 169 -41.43 -19.12 16.16
C GLY A 169 -40.37 -18.07 16.51
N GLY A 170 -39.76 -17.41 15.52
CA GLY A 170 -38.71 -16.41 15.73
C GLY A 170 -37.31 -16.97 15.99
N LYS A 171 -37.11 -18.30 16.01
CA LYS A 171 -35.80 -18.95 16.10
C LYS A 171 -35.34 -19.44 14.73
N ARG A 172 -34.07 -19.19 14.39
CA ARG A 172 -33.39 -19.72 13.20
C ARG A 172 -33.01 -21.18 13.45
N SER A 173 -33.42 -22.10 12.59
CA SER A 173 -32.95 -23.47 12.51
C SER A 173 -32.38 -23.72 11.11
N VAL A 174 -31.18 -24.26 11.02
CA VAL A 174 -30.61 -24.66 9.72
C VAL A 174 -31.11 -26.07 9.41
N VAL A 175 -31.44 -26.36 8.15
CA VAL A 175 -31.79 -27.70 7.68
C VAL A 175 -30.87 -28.06 6.54
N GLU A 176 -30.24 -29.23 6.64
CA GLU A 176 -29.36 -29.79 5.63
C GLU A 176 -30.17 -30.56 4.60
N SER A 177 -29.79 -30.43 3.34
CA SER A 177 -30.26 -31.31 2.29
C SER A 177 -29.09 -31.72 1.43
N VAL A 178 -29.08 -33.00 1.04
CA VAL A 178 -28.16 -33.52 0.05
C VAL A 178 -28.99 -34.03 -1.12
N SER A 179 -28.65 -33.61 -2.32
CA SER A 179 -29.33 -34.03 -3.54
C SER A 179 -28.33 -34.39 -4.63
N LYS A 180 -28.73 -35.27 -5.54
CA LYS A 180 -27.88 -35.68 -6.66
C LYS A 180 -28.08 -34.71 -7.83
N ALA A 181 -27.04 -33.96 -8.16
CA ALA A 181 -27.06 -32.95 -9.21
C ALA A 181 -26.75 -33.53 -10.59
N TYR A 182 -25.79 -34.45 -10.67
CA TYR A 182 -25.38 -35.13 -11.90
C TYR A 182 -24.96 -36.57 -11.59
N SER A 183 -25.16 -37.46 -12.56
CA SER A 183 -24.80 -38.87 -12.50
C SER A 183 -24.37 -39.31 -13.89
N GLY A 184 -23.15 -39.80 -14.01
CA GLY A 184 -22.58 -40.40 -15.21
C GLY A 184 -21.99 -41.77 -14.88
N LYS A 185 -21.68 -42.56 -15.90
CA LYS A 185 -21.08 -43.89 -15.74
C LYS A 185 -19.96 -44.09 -16.75
N PHE A 186 -18.81 -44.54 -16.26
CA PHE A 186 -17.64 -44.93 -17.04
C PHE A 186 -17.50 -46.45 -17.08
N GLU A 187 -16.66 -46.95 -17.98
CA GLU A 187 -16.49 -48.39 -18.24
C GLU A 187 -15.69 -49.13 -17.15
N GLY A 188 -15.11 -48.44 -16.17
CA GLY A 188 -14.29 -49.04 -15.12
C GLY A 188 -14.19 -48.20 -13.83
N PRO A 189 -13.47 -48.68 -12.80
CA PRO A 189 -13.46 -48.06 -11.47
C PRO A 189 -12.80 -46.66 -11.49
N VAL A 190 -13.43 -45.70 -10.81
CA VAL A 190 -12.87 -44.36 -10.64
C VAL A 190 -11.88 -44.35 -9.48
N ARG A 191 -10.61 -44.00 -9.73
CA ARG A 191 -9.53 -43.99 -8.73
C ARG A 191 -9.29 -42.62 -8.11
N GLN A 192 -9.46 -41.56 -8.89
CA GLN A 192 -9.30 -40.18 -8.47
C GLN A 192 -10.38 -39.33 -9.13
N VAL A 193 -10.85 -38.32 -8.42
CA VAL A 193 -11.81 -37.34 -8.95
C VAL A 193 -11.42 -35.96 -8.47
N GLY A 194 -11.62 -34.96 -9.31
CA GLY A 194 -11.54 -33.55 -8.96
C GLY A 194 -12.67 -32.78 -9.64
N PHE A 195 -13.06 -31.64 -9.07
CA PHE A 195 -14.09 -30.81 -9.70
C PHE A 195 -13.81 -29.31 -9.57
N ALA A 196 -14.41 -28.55 -10.46
CA ALA A 196 -14.47 -27.10 -10.45
C ALA A 196 -15.85 -26.61 -10.86
N GLN A 197 -16.22 -25.42 -10.38
CA GLN A 197 -17.51 -24.80 -10.67
C GLN A 197 -17.31 -23.34 -11.04
N SER A 198 -17.75 -22.99 -12.25
CA SER A 198 -17.71 -21.63 -12.78
C SER A 198 -19.10 -21.26 -13.34
N GLY A 199 -19.83 -20.42 -12.62
CA GLY A 199 -21.19 -20.02 -12.99
C GLY A 199 -22.14 -21.23 -13.14
N ALA A 200 -22.63 -21.46 -14.36
CA ALA A 200 -23.54 -22.56 -14.71
C ALA A 200 -22.84 -23.79 -15.32
N ALA A 201 -21.50 -23.81 -15.33
CA ALA A 201 -20.68 -24.90 -15.82
C ALA A 201 -19.91 -25.55 -14.66
N ARG A 202 -19.81 -26.88 -14.70
CA ARG A 202 -19.00 -27.69 -13.79
C ARG A 202 -18.05 -28.53 -14.62
N LEU A 203 -16.79 -28.57 -14.23
CA LEU A 203 -15.78 -29.41 -14.83
C LEU A 203 -15.41 -30.51 -13.84
N ILE A 204 -15.40 -31.74 -14.30
CA ILE A 204 -15.04 -32.91 -13.51
C ILE A 204 -13.88 -33.59 -14.21
N ALA A 205 -12.80 -33.87 -13.48
CA ALA A 205 -11.70 -34.68 -13.97
C ALA A 205 -11.69 -35.99 -13.18
N ALA A 206 -11.73 -37.12 -13.88
CA ALA A 206 -11.77 -38.45 -13.28
C ALA A 206 -10.68 -39.34 -13.87
N LEU A 207 -9.94 -40.04 -13.01
CA LEU A 207 -9.02 -41.10 -13.40
C LEU A 207 -9.76 -42.44 -13.31
N VAL A 208 -9.91 -43.11 -14.44
CA VAL A 208 -10.68 -44.35 -14.58
C VAL A 208 -9.75 -45.49 -14.99
N GLU A 209 -9.79 -46.61 -14.30
CA GLU A 209 -9.04 -47.80 -14.72
C GLU A 209 -9.79 -48.50 -15.85
N THR A 210 -9.15 -48.72 -17.01
CA THR A 210 -9.76 -49.47 -18.12
C THR A 210 -8.90 -50.70 -18.47
N ALA A 211 -9.45 -51.64 -19.24
CA ALA A 211 -8.71 -52.81 -19.71
C ALA A 211 -7.45 -52.44 -20.53
N SER A 212 -7.42 -51.23 -21.11
CA SER A 212 -6.32 -50.68 -21.89
C SER A 212 -5.33 -49.83 -21.06
N GLY A 213 -5.51 -49.76 -19.74
CA GLY A 213 -4.75 -48.92 -18.80
C GLY A 213 -5.56 -47.77 -18.19
N PRO A 214 -4.97 -46.98 -17.28
CA PRO A 214 -5.63 -45.84 -16.65
C PRO A 214 -5.91 -44.72 -17.65
N LYS A 215 -7.11 -44.16 -17.61
CA LYS A 215 -7.55 -43.04 -18.45
C LYS A 215 -7.94 -41.82 -17.63
N LEU A 216 -7.46 -40.63 -18.03
CA LEU A 216 -7.86 -39.35 -17.44
C LEU A 216 -8.93 -38.71 -18.32
N LEU A 217 -10.15 -38.62 -17.82
CA LEU A 217 -11.30 -38.05 -18.53
C LEU A 217 -11.68 -36.71 -17.90
N ALA A 218 -11.80 -35.67 -18.71
CA ALA A 218 -12.29 -34.36 -18.31
C ALA A 218 -13.70 -34.12 -18.89
N THR A 219 -14.72 -34.15 -18.04
CA THR A 219 -16.13 -34.02 -18.39
C THR A 219 -16.66 -32.64 -18.02
N LEU A 220 -17.16 -31.90 -19.00
CA LEU A 220 -17.84 -30.62 -18.83
C LEU A 220 -19.35 -30.83 -18.74
N VAL A 221 -19.93 -30.38 -17.65
CA VAL A 221 -21.37 -30.48 -17.35
C VAL A 221 -21.94 -29.07 -17.24
N GLU A 222 -22.96 -28.76 -18.03
CA GLU A 222 -23.61 -27.45 -18.04
C GLU A 222 -25.08 -27.56 -17.70
N ARG A 223 -25.60 -26.53 -17.03
CA ARG A 223 -27.02 -26.46 -16.67
C ARG A 223 -27.82 -25.82 -17.80
N LYS A 224 -28.55 -26.63 -18.59
CA LYS A 224 -29.51 -26.09 -19.57
C LYS A 224 -30.79 -25.65 -18.86
N ARG A 225 -31.08 -24.35 -18.84
CA ARG A 225 -32.34 -23.79 -18.32
C ARG A 225 -33.45 -23.97 -19.36
N SER A 226 -34.59 -24.55 -18.99
CA SER A 226 -35.80 -24.51 -19.82
C SER A 226 -36.58 -23.21 -19.56
N LEU A 227 -37.43 -22.80 -20.51
CA LEU A 227 -38.31 -21.64 -20.37
C LEU A 227 -39.35 -21.80 -19.24
N VAL A 228 -39.65 -23.04 -18.84
CA VAL A 228 -40.60 -23.41 -17.77
C VAL A 228 -40.06 -24.66 -17.06
N GLY A 229 -39.23 -24.49 -16.03
CA GLY A 229 -38.72 -25.59 -15.19
C GLY A 229 -37.31 -25.40 -14.60
N SER A 230 -36.99 -26.20 -13.57
CA SER A 230 -35.65 -26.27 -12.99
C SER A 230 -34.69 -26.94 -13.97
N GLY A 231 -33.70 -26.20 -14.49
CA GLY A 231 -32.76 -26.72 -15.49
C GLY A 231 -31.96 -27.93 -15.00
N THR A 232 -31.86 -28.96 -15.84
CA THR A 232 -31.10 -30.20 -15.58
C THR A 232 -29.64 -30.05 -16.01
N TRP A 233 -28.71 -30.58 -15.22
CA TRP A 233 -27.30 -30.70 -15.61
C TRP A 233 -27.17 -31.75 -16.72
N LYS A 234 -26.55 -31.36 -17.84
CA LYS A 234 -26.25 -32.27 -18.95
C LYS A 234 -24.78 -32.20 -19.30
N GLU A 235 -24.23 -33.35 -19.65
CA GLU A 235 -22.90 -33.44 -20.21
C GLU A 235 -22.86 -32.74 -21.58
N THR A 236 -21.94 -31.78 -21.71
CA THR A 236 -21.75 -31.04 -22.96
C THR A 236 -20.59 -31.64 -23.76
N ALA A 237 -19.51 -32.03 -23.09
CA ALA A 237 -18.34 -32.65 -23.71
C ALA A 237 -17.54 -33.47 -22.69
N THR A 238 -16.93 -34.56 -23.14
CA THR A 238 -15.90 -35.29 -22.42
C THR A 238 -14.64 -35.37 -23.27
N VAL A 239 -13.50 -35.01 -22.70
CA VAL A 239 -12.19 -35.02 -23.37
C VAL A 239 -11.28 -36.04 -22.70
N ASP A 240 -10.69 -36.90 -23.52
CA ASP A 240 -9.71 -37.89 -23.09
C ASP A 240 -8.31 -37.25 -23.06
N LEU A 241 -7.76 -37.07 -21.85
CA LEU A 241 -6.42 -36.55 -21.59
C LEU A 241 -5.41 -37.67 -21.31
N SER A 242 -5.77 -38.94 -21.53
CA SER A 242 -4.89 -40.07 -21.22
C SER A 242 -3.61 -40.07 -22.06
N GLY A 243 -3.64 -39.47 -23.25
CA GLY A 243 -2.47 -39.31 -24.11
C GLY A 243 -1.38 -38.41 -23.53
N THR A 244 -1.71 -37.55 -22.56
CA THR A 244 -0.75 -36.68 -21.87
C THR A 244 -0.25 -37.28 -20.57
N LEU A 245 -0.87 -38.37 -20.07
CA LEU A 245 -0.41 -39.06 -18.87
C LEU A 245 0.97 -39.70 -19.09
N ARG A 246 1.83 -39.57 -18.09
CA ARG A 246 3.13 -40.24 -18.07
C ARG A 246 2.95 -41.76 -18.01
N LYS A 247 3.50 -42.47 -18.98
CA LYS A 247 3.49 -43.94 -18.99
C LYS A 247 4.21 -44.46 -17.74
N GLN A 248 3.57 -45.40 -17.02
CA GLN A 248 4.13 -46.12 -15.87
C GLN A 248 4.29 -45.34 -14.56
N VAL A 249 3.84 -44.07 -14.48
CA VAL A 249 3.87 -43.30 -13.22
C VAL A 249 2.45 -43.16 -12.65
N PRO A 250 2.17 -43.68 -11.44
CA PRO A 250 0.85 -43.54 -10.83
C PRO A 250 0.48 -42.09 -10.54
N VAL A 251 -0.79 -41.74 -10.74
CA VAL A 251 -1.35 -40.44 -10.34
C VAL A 251 -1.73 -40.49 -8.86
N SER A 252 -1.25 -39.52 -8.10
CA SER A 252 -1.51 -39.39 -6.66
C SER A 252 -2.77 -38.57 -6.36
N SER A 253 -2.96 -37.42 -7.03
CA SER A 253 -4.12 -36.54 -6.86
C SER A 253 -4.37 -35.69 -8.10
N ILE A 254 -5.60 -35.17 -8.21
CA ILE A 254 -6.03 -34.28 -9.29
C ILE A 254 -6.64 -33.03 -8.67
N HIS A 255 -6.20 -31.85 -9.13
CA HIS A 255 -6.68 -30.56 -8.64
C HIS A 255 -7.17 -29.69 -9.79
N LEU A 256 -8.28 -28.99 -9.57
CA LEU A 256 -8.89 -28.12 -10.56
C LEU A 256 -9.04 -26.71 -9.99
N ALA A 257 -8.74 -25.68 -10.80
CA ALA A 257 -9.04 -24.30 -10.46
C ALA A 257 -10.54 -24.03 -10.58
N ASN A 258 -11.12 -23.20 -9.73
CA ASN A 258 -12.56 -22.97 -9.66
C ASN A 258 -13.13 -22.41 -10.97
N GLN A 259 -12.34 -21.66 -11.75
CA GLN A 259 -12.76 -21.15 -13.06
C GLN A 259 -12.97 -22.24 -14.12
N ALA A 260 -12.69 -23.52 -13.80
CA ALA A 260 -12.87 -24.65 -14.71
C ALA A 260 -12.08 -24.52 -16.02
N ASP A 261 -10.90 -23.91 -15.93
CA ASP A 261 -9.95 -23.69 -17.02
C ASP A 261 -8.64 -24.47 -16.84
N SER A 262 -8.38 -24.99 -15.64
CA SER A 262 -7.09 -25.58 -15.26
C SER A 262 -7.27 -26.93 -14.57
N ILE A 263 -6.48 -27.92 -14.98
CA ILE A 263 -6.37 -29.24 -14.37
C ILE A 263 -4.89 -29.48 -14.06
N LEU A 264 -4.56 -29.74 -12.80
CA LEU A 264 -3.23 -30.20 -12.38
C LEU A 264 -3.30 -31.66 -11.95
N VAL A 265 -2.36 -32.45 -12.47
CA VAL A 265 -2.22 -33.86 -12.17
C VAL A 265 -0.92 -34.05 -11.41
N VAL A 266 -1.00 -34.55 -10.18
CA VAL A 266 0.16 -34.79 -9.32
C VAL A 266 0.50 -36.26 -9.37
N PHE A 267 1.75 -36.60 -9.68
CA PHE A 267 2.22 -37.98 -9.81
C PHE A 267 2.94 -38.46 -8.55
N ALA A 268 2.94 -39.77 -8.31
CA ALA A 268 3.57 -40.38 -7.14
C ALA A 268 5.09 -40.18 -7.08
N ASN A 269 5.75 -39.89 -8.20
CA ASN A 269 7.17 -39.56 -8.25
C ASN A 269 7.47 -38.09 -7.91
N GLY A 270 6.45 -37.26 -7.66
CA GLY A 270 6.58 -35.84 -7.34
C GLY A 270 6.42 -34.89 -8.54
N ASP A 271 6.23 -35.40 -9.75
CA ASP A 271 5.98 -34.54 -10.92
C ASP A 271 4.56 -33.98 -10.91
N VAL A 272 4.39 -32.79 -11.49
CA VAL A 272 3.10 -32.10 -11.62
C VAL A 272 2.91 -31.66 -13.07
N ASP A 273 1.84 -32.13 -13.70
CA ASP A 273 1.44 -31.70 -15.05
C ASP A 273 0.31 -30.67 -14.96
N TYR A 274 0.53 -29.48 -15.51
CA TYR A 274 -0.45 -28.40 -15.59
C TYR A 274 -1.07 -28.33 -16.98
N HIS A 275 -2.36 -28.67 -17.05
CA HIS A 275 -3.18 -28.60 -18.25
C HIS A 275 -4.11 -27.38 -18.19
N PHE A 276 -4.18 -26.64 -19.29
CA PHE A 276 -5.02 -25.45 -19.38
C PHE A 276 -5.94 -25.49 -20.60
N ARG A 277 -7.15 -24.97 -20.43
CA ARG A 277 -8.18 -24.88 -21.45
C ARG A 277 -8.25 -23.48 -22.02
N GLN A 278 -8.00 -23.34 -23.32
CA GLN A 278 -8.04 -22.04 -23.98
C GLN A 278 -9.47 -21.69 -24.45
N GLY A 279 -10.05 -20.65 -23.83
CA GLY A 279 -11.37 -20.13 -24.20
C GLY A 279 -12.52 -21.12 -23.97
N SER A 280 -13.54 -21.07 -24.84
CA SER A 280 -14.72 -21.94 -24.76
C SER A 280 -14.51 -23.33 -25.37
N SER A 281 -13.29 -23.65 -25.82
CA SER A 281 -12.96 -24.99 -26.31
C SER A 281 -13.11 -26.03 -25.21
N ALA A 282 -13.46 -27.26 -25.57
CA ALA A 282 -13.40 -28.40 -24.65
C ALA A 282 -11.95 -28.94 -24.49
N LYS A 283 -11.02 -28.55 -25.37
CA LYS A 283 -9.65 -29.07 -25.39
C LYS A 283 -8.77 -28.46 -24.29
N PHE A 284 -8.03 -29.32 -23.62
CA PHE A 284 -6.95 -28.94 -22.69
C PHE A 284 -5.60 -29.21 -23.35
N GLU A 285 -4.64 -28.32 -23.10
CA GLU A 285 -3.25 -28.45 -23.55
C GLU A 285 -2.34 -28.54 -22.33
N LEU A 286 -1.36 -29.45 -22.38
CA LEU A 286 -0.31 -29.52 -21.38
C LEU A 286 0.59 -28.28 -21.54
N ARG A 287 0.56 -27.38 -20.56
CA ARG A 287 1.35 -26.13 -20.58
C ARG A 287 2.71 -26.28 -19.93
N GLN A 288 2.80 -27.06 -18.87
CA GLN A 288 4.00 -27.16 -18.07
C GLN A 288 4.04 -28.49 -17.34
N THR A 289 5.24 -29.05 -17.21
CA THR A 289 5.54 -30.06 -16.20
C THR A 289 6.65 -29.55 -15.30
N PHE A 290 6.52 -29.73 -13.99
CA PHE A 290 7.54 -29.36 -13.01
C PHE A 290 7.52 -30.31 -11.82
N THR A 291 8.62 -30.34 -11.06
CA THR A 291 8.78 -31.17 -9.86
C THR A 291 9.04 -30.25 -8.67
N PRO A 292 8.05 -29.99 -7.79
CA PRO A 292 8.15 -28.98 -6.72
C PRO A 292 9.34 -29.16 -5.75
N PHE A 293 9.79 -30.40 -5.58
CA PHE A 293 10.81 -30.80 -4.61
C PHE A 293 12.00 -31.55 -5.26
N SER A 294 12.39 -31.15 -6.48
CA SER A 294 13.46 -31.79 -7.24
C SER A 294 14.82 -31.85 -6.54
N ASP A 295 15.05 -30.95 -5.59
CA ASP A 295 16.25 -30.88 -4.75
C ASP A 295 16.24 -31.83 -3.55
N LEU A 296 15.08 -32.40 -3.18
CA LEU A 296 14.97 -33.35 -2.08
C LEU A 296 15.32 -34.78 -2.54
N LYS A 297 15.93 -35.57 -1.64
CA LYS A 297 16.19 -37.00 -1.89
C LYS A 297 14.92 -37.80 -2.17
N LYS A 298 13.78 -37.36 -1.61
CA LYS A 298 12.44 -37.91 -1.84
C LYS A 298 11.55 -36.78 -2.35
N PRO A 299 11.40 -36.61 -3.68
CA PRO A 299 10.60 -35.54 -4.28
C PRO A 299 9.08 -35.76 -4.18
N GLY A 300 8.63 -36.85 -3.56
CA GLY A 300 7.21 -37.19 -3.42
C GLY A 300 6.40 -36.11 -2.71
N ILE A 301 5.14 -35.96 -3.14
CA ILE A 301 4.19 -34.98 -2.63
C ILE A 301 3.15 -35.73 -1.77
N SER A 302 2.98 -35.33 -0.52
CA SER A 302 1.98 -35.92 0.38
C SER A 302 0.60 -35.32 0.18
N THR A 303 0.53 -33.99 0.02
CA THR A 303 -0.72 -33.28 -0.24
C THR A 303 -0.44 -32.00 -1.02
N ALA A 304 -1.41 -31.57 -1.80
CA ALA A 304 -1.34 -30.35 -2.56
C ALA A 304 -2.72 -29.71 -2.68
N GLY A 305 -2.77 -28.41 -2.97
CA GLY A 305 -4.04 -27.73 -3.14
C GLY A 305 -3.89 -26.28 -3.55
N PHE A 306 -4.86 -25.78 -4.30
CA PHE A 306 -4.94 -24.35 -4.61
C PHE A 306 -5.16 -23.53 -3.34
N LEU A 307 -4.66 -22.31 -3.33
CA LEU A 307 -5.02 -21.30 -2.35
C LEU A 307 -6.24 -20.51 -2.82
N PHE A 308 -6.72 -19.57 -2.00
CA PHE A 308 -7.82 -18.69 -2.38
C PHE A 308 -7.48 -17.89 -3.64
N GLY A 309 -8.39 -17.79 -4.60
CA GLY A 309 -8.17 -17.18 -5.93
C GLY A 309 -7.53 -18.08 -6.99
N ASP A 310 -7.08 -19.29 -6.63
CA ASP A 310 -6.54 -20.31 -7.55
C ASP A 310 -5.36 -19.87 -8.45
N VAL A 311 -4.69 -18.76 -8.13
CA VAL A 311 -3.46 -18.31 -8.79
C VAL A 311 -2.23 -19.02 -8.22
N SER A 312 -2.28 -19.41 -6.96
CA SER A 312 -1.20 -20.11 -6.25
C SER A 312 -1.63 -21.48 -5.76
N MET A 313 -0.69 -22.41 -5.73
CA MET A 313 -0.85 -23.77 -5.24
C MET A 313 0.22 -24.09 -4.20
N ILE A 314 -0.17 -24.70 -3.09
CA ILE A 314 0.72 -25.19 -2.05
C ILE A 314 0.97 -26.68 -2.29
N PHE A 315 2.24 -27.09 -2.17
CA PHE A 315 2.68 -28.47 -2.19
C PHE A 315 3.37 -28.78 -0.87
N VAL A 316 3.09 -29.96 -0.33
CA VAL A 316 3.76 -30.50 0.86
C VAL A 316 4.46 -31.80 0.49
N SER A 317 5.75 -31.89 0.80
CA SER A 317 6.54 -33.10 0.50
C SER A 317 6.26 -34.22 1.49
N GLU A 318 6.62 -35.45 1.12
CA GLU A 318 6.64 -36.60 2.05
C GLU A 318 7.58 -36.41 3.25
N THR A 319 8.50 -35.44 3.17
CA THR A 319 9.42 -35.09 4.26
C THR A 319 8.93 -33.94 5.13
N GLY A 320 7.80 -33.30 4.79
CA GLY A 320 7.21 -32.19 5.53
C GLY A 320 7.59 -30.79 5.05
N GLU A 321 8.47 -30.66 4.05
CA GLU A 321 8.75 -29.37 3.38
C GLU A 321 7.50 -28.82 2.69
N ASN A 322 7.31 -27.50 2.74
CA ASN A 322 6.13 -26.80 2.23
C ASN A 322 6.55 -25.71 1.24
N ARG A 323 6.04 -25.75 0.01
CA ARG A 323 6.38 -24.77 -1.04
C ARG A 323 5.15 -24.29 -1.78
N VAL A 324 5.08 -22.99 -2.04
CA VAL A 324 4.04 -22.38 -2.85
C VAL A 324 4.60 -22.09 -4.24
N PHE A 325 3.81 -22.47 -5.24
CA PHE A 325 4.03 -22.12 -6.63
C PHE A 325 2.90 -21.22 -7.10
N SER A 326 3.23 -20.13 -7.79
CA SER A 326 2.25 -19.15 -8.26
C SER A 326 2.33 -18.99 -9.76
N LEU A 327 1.18 -18.73 -10.39
CA LEU A 327 1.08 -18.43 -11.81
C LEU A 327 1.51 -16.98 -12.09
N TYR A 328 2.52 -16.80 -12.92
CA TYR A 328 2.87 -15.50 -13.51
C TYR A 328 3.44 -15.65 -14.91
N ARG A 329 3.68 -14.54 -15.60
CA ARG A 329 4.32 -14.48 -16.93
C ARG A 329 5.72 -13.91 -16.77
N THR A 330 6.66 -14.39 -17.56
CA THR A 330 8.00 -13.80 -17.69
C THR A 330 8.15 -13.18 -19.08
N GLU A 331 9.22 -12.41 -19.30
CA GLU A 331 9.53 -11.92 -20.65
C GLU A 331 9.88 -13.07 -21.62
N GLU A 332 10.47 -14.15 -21.09
CA GLU A 332 10.83 -15.35 -21.83
C GLU A 332 9.60 -16.23 -22.15
N GLU A 333 8.66 -16.32 -21.20
CA GLU A 333 7.44 -17.13 -21.32
C GLU A 333 6.19 -16.24 -21.27
N PRO A 334 5.60 -15.88 -22.43
CA PRO A 334 4.44 -14.99 -22.49
C PRO A 334 3.14 -15.65 -21.96
N VAL A 335 3.18 -16.95 -21.68
CA VAL A 335 2.06 -17.73 -21.12
C VAL A 335 2.20 -17.80 -19.59
N ARG A 336 1.07 -17.84 -18.87
CA ARG A 336 1.11 -18.02 -17.41
C ARG A 336 1.44 -19.46 -17.06
N VAL A 337 2.54 -19.65 -16.34
CA VAL A 337 3.03 -20.95 -15.84
C VAL A 337 3.35 -20.84 -14.35
N PHE A 338 3.45 -21.98 -13.67
CA PHE A 338 3.75 -22.04 -12.25
C PHE A 338 5.25 -21.94 -12.01
N HIS A 339 5.65 -21.02 -11.15
CA HIS A 339 7.02 -20.94 -10.64
C HIS A 339 7.01 -20.99 -9.12
N HIS A 340 8.10 -21.49 -8.55
CA HIS A 340 8.33 -21.49 -7.11
C HIS A 340 8.43 -20.05 -6.61
N THR A 341 7.55 -19.66 -5.71
CA THR A 341 7.53 -18.29 -5.15
C THR A 341 7.86 -18.26 -3.67
N LYS A 342 7.41 -19.25 -2.90
CA LYS A 342 7.53 -19.22 -1.44
C LYS A 342 7.93 -20.56 -0.84
N THR A 343 8.65 -20.52 0.28
CA THR A 343 9.02 -21.71 1.06
C THR A 343 8.68 -21.48 2.52
N PHE A 344 8.01 -22.45 3.14
CA PHE A 344 7.66 -22.40 4.55
C PHE A 344 8.55 -23.34 5.38
N PRO A 345 8.66 -23.10 6.70
CA PRO A 345 9.30 -24.06 7.60
C PRO A 345 8.71 -25.47 7.46
N SER A 346 9.58 -26.47 7.48
CA SER A 346 9.20 -27.87 7.42
C SER A 346 8.34 -28.28 8.60
N LEU A 347 7.33 -29.12 8.38
CA LEU A 347 6.60 -29.81 9.45
C LEU A 347 7.41 -30.98 10.03
N GLY A 348 8.51 -31.38 9.36
CA GLY A 348 9.33 -32.54 9.71
C GLY A 348 8.66 -33.90 9.49
N LYS A 349 7.38 -33.92 9.09
CA LYS A 349 6.60 -35.11 8.78
C LYS A 349 5.61 -34.83 7.63
N PRO A 350 5.13 -35.85 6.89
CA PRO A 350 4.21 -35.65 5.77
C PRO A 350 2.84 -35.15 6.25
N ALA A 351 2.30 -34.12 5.60
CA ALA A 351 0.96 -33.65 5.93
C ALA A 351 -0.11 -34.64 5.43
N THR A 352 -1.08 -34.95 6.29
CA THR A 352 -2.23 -35.81 5.97
C THR A 352 -3.46 -35.01 5.56
N PHE A 353 -3.54 -33.74 5.98
CA PHE A 353 -4.61 -32.84 5.58
C PHE A 353 -4.07 -31.48 5.14
N LEU A 354 -4.84 -30.85 4.26
CA LEU A 354 -4.60 -29.51 3.77
C LEU A 354 -5.96 -28.86 3.49
N SER A 355 -6.18 -27.66 4.00
CA SER A 355 -7.38 -26.90 3.68
C SER A 355 -7.09 -25.42 3.56
N LYS A 356 -7.74 -24.77 2.60
CA LYS A 356 -7.59 -23.34 2.33
C LYS A 356 -8.72 -22.54 2.96
N SER A 357 -8.44 -21.30 3.31
CA SER A 357 -9.46 -20.30 3.60
C SER A 357 -10.24 -19.92 2.32
N LEU A 358 -11.51 -19.56 2.50
CA LEU A 358 -12.39 -19.07 1.44
C LEU A 358 -12.47 -17.54 1.41
N ARG A 359 -11.70 -16.85 2.25
CA ARG A 359 -11.75 -15.38 2.39
C ARG A 359 -10.41 -14.69 2.18
N ASN A 360 -9.32 -15.38 2.42
CA ASN A 360 -7.97 -14.82 2.37
C ASN A 360 -6.95 -15.91 2.00
N LYS A 361 -5.67 -15.55 1.91
CA LYS A 361 -4.60 -16.45 1.48
C LYS A 361 -4.09 -17.37 2.61
N ALA A 362 -4.89 -17.59 3.66
CA ALA A 362 -4.57 -18.50 4.75
C ALA A 362 -4.86 -19.95 4.38
N PHE A 363 -4.11 -20.87 4.97
CA PHE A 363 -4.35 -22.31 4.85
C PHE A 363 -3.89 -23.03 6.11
N ILE A 364 -4.46 -24.20 6.35
CA ILE A 364 -4.06 -25.11 7.41
C ILE A 364 -3.47 -26.38 6.81
N THR A 365 -2.47 -26.92 7.49
CA THR A 365 -1.87 -28.21 7.16
C THR A 365 -1.33 -28.85 8.43
N GLY A 366 -1.19 -30.17 8.44
CA GLY A 366 -0.72 -30.88 9.61
C GLY A 366 -0.77 -32.39 9.46
N GLN A 367 -0.40 -33.08 10.54
CA GLN A 367 -0.40 -34.52 10.63
C GLN A 367 -0.63 -34.98 12.06
N GLY A 368 -1.51 -35.97 12.23
CA GLY A 368 -1.81 -36.55 13.53
C GLY A 368 -2.43 -35.49 14.42
N ASP A 369 -1.78 -35.21 15.56
CA ASP A 369 -2.18 -34.17 16.51
C ASP A 369 -1.62 -32.78 16.16
N ILE A 370 -0.65 -32.66 15.26
CA ILE A 370 -0.03 -31.37 14.94
C ILE A 370 -0.85 -30.64 13.87
N LEU A 371 -1.23 -29.39 14.16
CA LEU A 371 -1.86 -28.47 13.21
C LEU A 371 -1.02 -27.21 13.06
N SER A 372 -0.91 -26.72 11.83
CA SER A 372 -0.21 -25.49 11.47
C SER A 372 -1.11 -24.61 10.62
N LEU A 373 -1.39 -23.39 11.08
CA LEU A 373 -2.07 -22.33 10.34
C LEU A 373 -1.02 -21.39 9.76
N ARG A 374 -1.07 -21.17 8.45
CA ARG A 374 -0.07 -20.43 7.68
C ARG A 374 -0.74 -19.42 6.76
N TYR A 375 -0.04 -18.33 6.47
CA TYR A 375 -0.51 -17.30 5.54
C TYR A 375 0.45 -17.15 4.37
N SER A 376 -0.07 -17.35 3.15
CA SER A 376 0.75 -17.41 1.94
C SER A 376 1.48 -16.10 1.64
N THR A 377 0.77 -14.97 1.56
CA THR A 377 1.35 -13.67 1.15
C THR A 377 2.54 -13.25 1.99
N THR A 378 2.48 -13.43 3.30
CA THR A 378 3.52 -12.97 4.24
C THR A 378 4.58 -14.03 4.55
N GLU A 379 4.44 -15.24 4.03
CA GLU A 379 5.33 -16.37 4.30
C GLU A 379 5.46 -16.68 5.80
N LYS A 380 4.35 -16.51 6.54
CA LYS A 380 4.33 -16.71 8.00
C LYS A 380 3.51 -17.91 8.43
N VAL A 381 4.08 -18.64 9.38
CA VAL A 381 3.33 -19.53 10.27
C VAL A 381 2.63 -18.63 11.29
N ARG A 382 1.30 -18.64 11.29
CA ARG A 382 0.45 -17.81 12.15
C ARG A 382 0.23 -18.48 13.51
N TRP A 383 0.08 -19.80 13.50
CA TRP A 383 -0.03 -20.65 14.68
C TRP A 383 0.43 -22.06 14.33
N GLU A 384 1.12 -22.75 15.24
CA GLU A 384 1.50 -24.16 15.07
C GLU A 384 1.59 -24.82 16.44
N GLY A 385 0.97 -25.99 16.60
CA GLY A 385 0.97 -26.71 17.86
C GLY A 385 0.21 -28.04 17.83
N PRO A 386 0.37 -28.87 18.87
CA PRO A 386 -0.38 -30.11 19.02
C PRO A 386 -1.80 -29.85 19.51
N LEU A 387 -2.71 -30.75 19.15
CA LEU A 387 -4.10 -30.83 19.59
C LEU A 387 -4.26 -32.02 20.55
N PRO A 388 -5.29 -32.01 21.42
CA PRO A 388 -5.52 -33.10 22.37
C PRO A 388 -6.03 -34.41 21.73
N PHE A 389 -6.16 -34.45 20.41
CA PHE A 389 -6.65 -35.58 19.63
C PHE A 389 -5.96 -35.65 18.27
N GLU A 390 -5.98 -36.82 17.64
CA GLU A 390 -5.50 -36.98 16.26
C GLU A 390 -6.55 -36.55 15.25
N VAL A 391 -6.14 -35.71 14.29
CA VAL A 391 -6.97 -35.20 13.21
C VAL A 391 -6.98 -36.18 12.04
N ASP A 392 -8.18 -36.49 11.57
CA ASP A 392 -8.42 -37.27 10.36
C ASP A 392 -8.69 -36.35 9.15
N HIS A 393 -9.65 -35.44 9.29
CA HIS A 393 -9.96 -34.41 8.28
C HIS A 393 -10.02 -33.02 8.92
N ALA A 394 -9.67 -31.99 8.16
CA ALA A 394 -9.67 -30.61 8.61
C ALA A 394 -10.12 -29.66 7.52
N ILE A 395 -10.98 -28.71 7.87
CA ILE A 395 -11.37 -27.62 6.98
C ILE A 395 -11.31 -26.27 7.71
N VAL A 396 -10.98 -25.22 6.96
CA VAL A 396 -11.12 -23.84 7.44
C VAL A 396 -12.58 -23.43 7.29
N GLY A 397 -13.19 -22.89 8.35
CA GLY A 397 -14.56 -22.40 8.30
C GLY A 397 -14.73 -21.28 7.28
N SER A 398 -15.92 -21.18 6.68
CA SER A 398 -16.19 -20.23 5.58
C SER A 398 -16.01 -18.75 5.97
N LYS A 399 -16.05 -18.45 7.28
CA LYS A 399 -15.85 -17.10 7.83
C LYS A 399 -14.44 -16.80 8.32
N TYR A 400 -13.54 -17.79 8.29
CA TYR A 400 -12.19 -17.66 8.84
C TYR A 400 -12.19 -17.29 10.35
N ASP A 401 -13.21 -17.73 11.08
CA ASP A 401 -13.40 -17.51 12.53
C ASP A 401 -13.35 -18.82 13.34
N ALA A 402 -13.27 -19.96 12.66
CA ALA A 402 -13.15 -21.28 13.25
C ALA A 402 -12.50 -22.28 12.31
N LEU A 403 -11.89 -23.31 12.89
CA LEU A 403 -11.47 -24.53 12.20
C LEU A 403 -12.45 -25.65 12.54
N ILE A 404 -12.82 -26.44 11.54
CA ILE A 404 -13.71 -27.60 11.71
C ILE A 404 -12.90 -28.85 11.42
N LEU A 405 -12.78 -29.73 12.40
CA LEU A 405 -11.96 -30.93 12.35
C LEU A 405 -12.81 -32.17 12.60
N LEU A 406 -12.46 -33.28 11.98
CA LEU A 406 -12.93 -34.61 12.33
C LEU A 406 -11.76 -35.36 12.96
N SER A 407 -11.91 -35.79 14.20
CA SER A 407 -10.88 -36.57 14.90
C SER A 407 -10.98 -38.06 14.56
N LYS A 408 -9.88 -38.80 14.74
CA LYS A 408 -9.87 -40.27 14.59
C LYS A 408 -10.76 -40.98 15.59
N ASP A 409 -11.08 -40.33 16.71
CA ASP A 409 -12.08 -40.78 17.68
C ASP A 409 -13.53 -40.59 17.17
N ARG A 410 -13.69 -40.24 15.89
CA ARG A 410 -14.95 -40.02 15.18
C ARG A 410 -15.77 -38.91 15.80
N ARG A 411 -15.16 -37.79 16.18
CA ARG A 411 -15.90 -36.61 16.68
C ARG A 411 -15.60 -35.40 15.82
N PHE A 412 -16.61 -34.57 15.57
CA PHE A 412 -16.37 -33.24 15.06
C PHE A 412 -15.87 -32.33 16.17
N HIS A 413 -14.93 -31.46 15.83
CA HIS A 413 -14.43 -30.39 16.70
C HIS A 413 -14.51 -29.06 15.95
N ARG A 414 -15.06 -28.04 16.61
CA ARG A 414 -15.00 -26.65 16.18
C ARG A 414 -14.08 -25.89 17.10
N LEU A 415 -12.93 -25.49 16.57
CA LEU A 415 -11.95 -24.68 17.28
C LEU A 415 -12.15 -23.22 16.88
N SER A 416 -12.33 -22.31 17.85
CA SER A 416 -12.42 -20.88 17.54
C SER A 416 -11.06 -20.35 17.09
N LEU A 417 -11.06 -19.56 16.02
CA LEU A 417 -9.89 -18.92 15.42
C LEU A 417 -10.06 -17.40 15.45
N SER A 418 -9.10 -16.71 16.03
CA SER A 418 -8.96 -15.26 15.97
C SER A 418 -7.63 -14.91 15.29
N ASP A 419 -7.69 -14.49 14.04
CA ASP A 419 -6.52 -14.04 13.28
C ASP A 419 -6.91 -12.80 12.46
N PRO A 420 -6.97 -11.62 13.10
CA PRO A 420 -7.61 -10.43 12.52
C PRO A 420 -6.80 -9.79 11.39
N HIS A 421 -5.47 -9.92 11.41
CA HIS A 421 -4.56 -9.22 10.49
C HIS A 421 -3.46 -10.13 9.91
N PRO A 422 -3.80 -11.25 9.25
CA PRO A 422 -2.80 -12.22 8.78
C PRO A 422 -1.88 -11.70 7.67
N GLU A 423 -2.35 -10.74 6.88
CA GLU A 423 -1.59 -10.03 5.85
C GLU A 423 -0.52 -9.09 6.42
N MET A 424 -0.47 -8.92 7.75
CA MET A 424 0.45 -8.00 8.41
C MET A 424 1.67 -8.71 8.98
N SER A 425 2.83 -8.16 8.65
CA SER A 425 4.10 -8.44 9.31
C SER A 425 5.07 -7.29 9.05
N PHE A 426 6.12 -7.16 9.86
CA PHE A 426 7.16 -6.16 9.62
C PHE A 426 7.80 -6.32 8.24
N SER A 427 7.99 -7.57 7.80
CA SER A 427 8.52 -7.88 6.46
C SER A 427 7.55 -7.50 5.34
N ALA A 428 6.23 -7.57 5.57
CA ALA A 428 5.25 -7.18 4.56
C ALA A 428 5.17 -5.65 4.39
N LEU A 429 5.39 -4.91 5.47
CA LEU A 429 5.30 -3.44 5.49
C LEU A 429 6.57 -2.78 4.93
N PHE A 430 7.75 -3.30 5.27
CA PHE A 430 9.04 -2.67 4.96
C PHE A 430 9.97 -3.52 4.09
N GLY A 431 9.65 -4.80 3.89
CA GLY A 431 10.37 -5.71 2.99
C GLY A 431 9.67 -5.87 1.65
N LYS A 432 10.34 -6.53 0.70
CA LYS A 432 9.74 -6.93 -0.57
C LYS A 432 8.88 -8.16 -0.34
N VAL A 433 7.69 -8.18 -0.93
CA VAL A 433 6.77 -9.31 -0.87
C VAL A 433 6.56 -9.86 -2.27
N TRP A 434 6.54 -11.18 -2.39
CA TRP A 434 6.20 -11.85 -3.64
C TRP A 434 4.68 -11.98 -3.76
N TYR A 435 4.07 -10.98 -4.38
CA TYR A 435 2.63 -10.97 -4.67
C TYR A 435 2.28 -11.89 -5.84
N GLU A 436 1.05 -12.40 -5.84
CA GLU A 436 0.54 -13.26 -6.91
C GLU A 436 0.59 -12.55 -8.27
N GLY A 437 0.95 -13.30 -9.31
CA GLY A 437 1.10 -12.76 -10.67
C GLY A 437 2.38 -11.97 -10.92
N SER A 438 3.19 -11.67 -9.89
CA SER A 438 4.46 -10.96 -10.06
C SER A 438 5.63 -11.95 -10.28
N PRO A 439 6.56 -11.65 -11.20
CA PRO A 439 7.73 -12.50 -11.44
C PRO A 439 8.84 -12.35 -10.39
N GLU A 440 8.76 -11.32 -9.54
CA GLU A 440 9.75 -11.04 -8.50
C GLU A 440 9.09 -10.37 -7.28
N PRO A 441 9.75 -10.39 -6.10
CA PRO A 441 9.31 -9.65 -4.93
C PRO A 441 9.37 -8.13 -5.15
N LYS A 442 8.30 -7.41 -4.78
CA LYS A 442 8.19 -5.95 -4.98
C LYS A 442 7.74 -5.21 -3.72
N TYR A 443 8.01 -3.91 -3.69
CA TYR A 443 7.36 -2.97 -2.79
C TYR A 443 6.15 -2.40 -3.51
N GLU A 444 4.96 -2.71 -3.02
CA GLU A 444 3.73 -2.27 -3.70
C GLU A 444 2.67 -1.85 -2.67
N TRP A 445 2.01 -0.74 -2.97
CA TRP A 445 0.83 -0.29 -2.24
C TRP A 445 -0.38 -0.35 -3.17
N GLN A 446 -1.30 -1.23 -2.85
CA GLN A 446 -2.59 -1.37 -3.50
C GLN A 446 -3.57 -1.94 -2.47
N SER A 447 -4.38 -1.06 -1.89
CA SER A 447 -5.30 -1.35 -0.81
C SER A 447 -6.59 -2.03 -1.27
N THR A 448 -6.97 -1.85 -2.54
CA THR A 448 -8.21 -2.37 -3.13
C THR A 448 -7.97 -3.00 -4.49
N GLY A 449 -8.82 -3.98 -4.85
CA GLY A 449 -8.81 -4.66 -6.13
C GLY A 449 -10.21 -4.80 -6.73
N GLY A 450 -10.27 -5.21 -7.99
CA GLY A 450 -11.53 -5.38 -8.72
C GLY A 450 -12.22 -6.74 -8.51
N SER A 451 -11.68 -7.60 -7.64
CA SER A 451 -12.19 -8.95 -7.40
C SER A 451 -12.17 -9.29 -5.91
N ASP A 452 -13.06 -10.21 -5.49
CA ASP A 452 -13.18 -10.64 -4.09
C ASP A 452 -11.96 -11.45 -3.60
N ASP A 453 -11.19 -12.03 -4.52
CA ASP A 453 -9.97 -12.81 -4.24
C ASP A 453 -8.68 -11.99 -4.25
N PHE A 454 -8.83 -10.66 -4.27
CA PHE A 454 -7.74 -9.70 -4.30
C PHE A 454 -6.77 -9.89 -3.12
N GLU A 455 -5.47 -9.89 -3.45
CA GLU A 455 -4.40 -9.91 -2.48
C GLU A 455 -3.99 -8.46 -2.13
N PRO A 456 -4.25 -7.98 -0.91
CA PRO A 456 -3.93 -6.62 -0.53
C PRO A 456 -2.41 -6.41 -0.45
N LYS A 457 -1.93 -5.33 -1.07
CA LYS A 457 -0.52 -4.94 -1.09
C LYS A 457 -0.34 -3.71 -0.23
N LEU A 458 0.32 -3.84 0.91
CA LEU A 458 0.28 -2.82 1.97
C LEU A 458 1.69 -2.34 2.37
N SER A 459 2.64 -2.37 1.43
CA SER A 459 4.01 -1.90 1.68
C SER A 459 4.05 -0.39 1.87
N LEU A 460 4.64 0.09 2.97
CA LEU A 460 4.77 1.53 3.25
C LEU A 460 5.94 2.18 2.51
N ILE A 461 6.86 1.39 1.95
CA ILE A 461 8.08 1.89 1.30
C ILE A 461 7.80 2.83 0.11
N PRO A 462 6.87 2.52 -0.82
CA PRO A 462 6.57 3.45 -1.91
C PRO A 462 6.00 4.78 -1.41
N LEU A 463 5.27 4.77 -0.30
CA LEU A 463 4.69 5.97 0.30
C LEU A 463 5.74 6.84 1.01
N VAL A 464 6.67 6.21 1.72
CA VAL A 464 7.85 6.88 2.30
C VAL A 464 8.69 7.49 1.18
N PHE A 465 8.97 6.72 0.13
CA PHE A 465 9.71 7.18 -1.05
C PHE A 465 9.04 8.38 -1.71
N GLY A 466 7.72 8.31 -1.97
CA GLY A 466 6.97 9.43 -2.53
C GLY A 466 7.05 10.68 -1.65
N THR A 467 6.99 10.52 -0.32
CA THR A 467 7.12 11.65 0.62
C THR A 467 8.49 12.32 0.52
N LEU A 468 9.57 11.54 0.45
CA LEU A 468 10.92 12.05 0.27
C LEU A 468 11.13 12.69 -1.11
N LYS A 469 10.61 12.04 -2.18
CA LYS A 469 10.69 12.52 -3.57
C LYS A 469 10.01 13.89 -3.72
N GLY A 470 8.77 14.03 -3.24
CA GLY A 470 8.03 15.29 -3.31
C GLY A 470 8.72 16.40 -2.51
N THR A 471 9.18 16.09 -1.30
CA THR A 471 9.92 17.01 -0.45
C THR A 471 11.22 17.48 -1.10
N LEU A 472 11.99 16.57 -1.68
CA LEU A 472 13.24 16.87 -2.37
C LEU A 472 13.01 17.85 -3.52
N TYR A 473 12.05 17.55 -4.40
CA TYR A 473 11.75 18.42 -5.55
C TYR A 473 11.22 19.78 -5.10
N ALA A 474 10.35 19.84 -4.09
CA ALA A 474 9.87 21.11 -3.55
C ALA A 474 11.02 21.98 -3.02
N LEU A 475 11.94 21.40 -2.25
CA LEU A 475 13.08 22.12 -1.69
C LEU A 475 14.11 22.52 -2.76
N LEU A 476 14.32 21.70 -3.79
CA LEU A 476 15.19 22.03 -4.92
C LEU A 476 14.76 23.35 -5.59
N PHE A 477 13.45 23.59 -5.70
CA PHE A 477 12.90 24.85 -6.22
C PHE A 477 12.85 25.95 -5.15
N ALA A 478 12.34 25.65 -3.94
CA ALA A 478 12.08 26.67 -2.94
C ALA A 478 13.36 27.24 -2.30
N MET A 479 14.33 26.39 -1.98
CA MET A 479 15.50 26.78 -1.20
C MET A 479 16.35 27.84 -1.91
N PRO A 480 16.76 27.68 -3.18
CA PRO A 480 17.56 28.71 -3.86
C PRO A 480 16.81 30.04 -3.94
N ILE A 481 15.54 30.01 -4.36
CA ILE A 481 14.73 31.22 -4.57
C ILE A 481 14.51 31.96 -3.24
N ALA A 482 14.13 31.25 -2.18
CA ALA A 482 13.85 31.84 -0.88
C ALA A 482 15.14 32.39 -0.22
N LEU A 483 16.24 31.64 -0.25
CA LEU A 483 17.49 32.07 0.36
C LEU A 483 18.15 33.23 -0.38
N PHE A 484 18.27 33.15 -1.72
CA PHE A 484 18.83 34.26 -2.49
C PHE A 484 17.93 35.50 -2.42
N GLY A 485 16.60 35.32 -2.40
CA GLY A 485 15.66 36.41 -2.15
C GLY A 485 15.88 37.06 -0.79
N ALA A 486 16.04 36.27 0.28
CA ALA A 486 16.26 36.77 1.64
C ALA A 486 17.60 37.50 1.79
N ILE A 487 18.67 36.95 1.21
CA ILE A 487 20.01 37.59 1.18
C ILE A 487 19.93 38.90 0.40
N TYR A 488 19.29 38.91 -0.76
CA TYR A 488 19.14 40.13 -1.56
C TYR A 488 18.33 41.21 -0.82
N THR A 489 17.23 40.81 -0.17
CA THR A 489 16.33 41.72 0.55
C THR A 489 17.00 42.33 1.79
N SER A 490 17.77 41.54 2.53
CA SER A 490 18.45 42.01 3.75
C SER A 490 19.69 42.85 3.46
N GLU A 491 20.52 42.44 2.50
CA GLU A 491 21.86 43.03 2.32
C GLU A 491 21.97 43.99 1.13
N PHE A 492 21.14 43.83 0.09
CA PHE A 492 21.30 44.54 -1.18
C PHE A 492 20.18 45.55 -1.48
N LEU A 493 18.93 45.21 -1.14
CA LEU A 493 17.73 45.99 -1.46
C LEU A 493 17.66 47.33 -0.69
N HIS A 494 17.17 48.37 -1.36
CA HIS A 494 16.95 49.67 -0.73
C HIS A 494 15.83 49.60 0.36
N PRO A 495 15.98 50.22 1.55
CA PRO A 495 15.04 50.09 2.67
C PRO A 495 13.57 50.38 2.36
N ARG A 496 13.30 51.36 1.49
CA ARG A 496 11.92 51.67 1.03
C ARG A 496 11.23 50.51 0.32
N ASN A 497 11.97 49.71 -0.44
CA ASN A 497 11.39 48.60 -1.20
C ASN A 497 11.14 47.38 -0.31
N LYS A 498 11.94 47.22 0.76
CA LYS A 498 11.77 46.16 1.76
C LYS A 498 10.40 46.19 2.44
N VAL A 499 9.82 47.40 2.61
CA VAL A 499 8.48 47.62 3.18
C VAL A 499 7.38 46.91 2.39
N TYR A 500 7.59 46.65 1.09
CA TYR A 500 6.61 45.94 0.25
C TYR A 500 6.89 44.45 0.13
N VAL A 501 8.17 44.05 0.03
CA VAL A 501 8.55 42.65 -0.20
C VAL A 501 8.06 41.75 0.95
N LYS A 502 8.27 42.16 2.21
CA LYS A 502 7.92 41.33 3.36
C LYS A 502 6.41 41.06 3.47
N PRO A 503 5.52 42.06 3.41
CA PRO A 503 4.07 41.83 3.40
C PRO A 503 3.59 40.95 2.23
N VAL A 504 4.16 41.11 1.03
CA VAL A 504 3.78 40.27 -0.13
C VAL A 504 4.11 38.79 0.13
N MET A 505 5.27 38.51 0.73
CA MET A 505 5.64 37.15 1.11
C MET A 505 4.72 36.59 2.20
N GLU A 506 4.35 37.39 3.20
CA GLU A 506 3.39 36.99 4.23
C GLU A 506 1.99 36.70 3.65
N ILE A 507 1.51 37.52 2.71
CA ILE A 507 0.26 37.27 1.98
C ILE A 507 0.36 35.97 1.17
N MET A 508 1.49 35.74 0.50
CA MET A 508 1.73 34.51 -0.26
C MET A 508 1.69 33.26 0.63
N ALA A 509 2.14 33.36 1.89
CA ALA A 509 2.06 32.27 2.87
C ALA A 509 0.63 31.91 3.30
N SER A 510 -0.31 32.86 3.18
CA SER A 510 -1.70 32.70 3.61
C SER A 510 -2.59 31.94 2.61
N LEU A 511 -2.08 31.65 1.41
CA LEU A 511 -2.83 30.95 0.38
C LEU A 511 -3.18 29.51 0.82
N PRO A 512 -4.46 29.09 0.76
CA PRO A 512 -4.85 27.73 1.11
C PRO A 512 -4.22 26.68 0.19
N SER A 513 -3.61 25.64 0.77
CA SER A 513 -2.94 24.59 0.01
C SER A 513 -3.88 23.81 -0.90
N VAL A 514 -5.16 23.65 -0.53
CA VAL A 514 -6.19 23.04 -1.40
C VAL A 514 -6.38 23.82 -2.70
N VAL A 515 -6.39 25.15 -2.63
CA VAL A 515 -6.54 26.02 -3.82
C VAL A 515 -5.30 25.87 -4.70
N LEU A 516 -4.10 25.85 -4.09
CA LEU A 516 -2.86 25.61 -4.82
C LEU A 516 -2.84 24.22 -5.49
N GLY A 517 -3.30 23.17 -4.80
CA GLY A 517 -3.41 21.82 -5.36
C GLY A 517 -4.38 21.75 -6.54
N PHE A 518 -5.52 22.43 -6.45
CA PHE A 518 -6.48 22.54 -7.55
C PHE A 518 -5.89 23.27 -8.76
N LEU A 519 -5.22 24.41 -8.54
CA LEU A 519 -4.52 25.15 -9.60
C LEU A 519 -3.39 24.32 -10.22
N ALA A 520 -2.68 23.54 -9.41
CA ALA A 520 -1.65 22.63 -9.88
C ALA A 520 -2.21 21.60 -10.88
N ALA A 521 -3.34 20.99 -10.52
CA ALA A 521 -3.94 19.90 -11.28
C ALA A 521 -4.66 20.35 -12.55
N LEU A 522 -5.42 21.45 -12.48
CA LEU A 522 -6.27 21.89 -13.60
C LEU A 522 -5.65 22.95 -14.50
N TRP A 523 -4.68 23.71 -14.01
CA TRP A 523 -4.09 24.81 -14.76
C TRP A 523 -2.60 24.58 -15.03
N LEU A 524 -1.79 24.29 -14.01
CA LEU A 524 -0.35 24.19 -14.19
C LEU A 524 0.07 22.89 -14.92
N ALA A 525 -0.47 21.75 -14.53
CA ALA A 525 -0.13 20.45 -15.11
C ALA A 525 -0.31 20.41 -16.65
N PRO A 526 -1.47 20.82 -17.20
CA PRO A 526 -1.66 20.88 -18.66
C PRO A 526 -0.68 21.85 -19.35
N ILE A 527 -0.41 23.01 -18.73
CA ILE A 527 0.54 23.99 -19.29
C ILE A 527 1.96 23.41 -19.31
N ILE A 528 2.39 22.74 -18.26
CA ILE A 528 3.72 22.14 -18.18
C ILE A 528 3.85 21.03 -19.23
N GLU A 529 2.84 20.17 -19.38
CA GLU A 529 2.83 19.09 -20.37
C GLU A 529 3.10 19.60 -21.79
N GLU A 530 2.41 20.65 -22.23
CA GLU A 530 2.60 21.23 -23.57
C GLU A 530 3.89 22.06 -23.70
N ARG A 531 4.58 22.35 -22.59
CA ARG A 531 5.66 23.37 -22.55
C ARG A 531 6.93 22.91 -21.84
N VAL A 532 7.16 21.62 -21.65
CA VAL A 532 8.39 21.12 -21.01
C VAL A 532 9.66 21.67 -21.68
N PRO A 533 9.81 21.68 -23.02
CA PRO A 533 10.96 22.29 -23.69
C PRO A 533 11.13 23.78 -23.36
N SER A 534 10.02 24.51 -23.17
CA SER A 534 10.06 25.93 -22.78
C SER A 534 10.67 26.12 -21.39
N LEU A 535 10.33 25.24 -20.44
CA LEU A 535 10.88 25.27 -19.09
C LEU A 535 12.39 24.98 -19.08
N LEU A 536 12.84 24.02 -19.91
CA LEU A 536 14.27 23.73 -20.09
C LEU A 536 15.03 24.93 -20.66
N CYS A 537 14.48 25.58 -21.69
CA CYS A 537 15.02 26.82 -22.25
C CYS A 537 15.16 27.89 -21.17
N ILE A 538 14.10 28.12 -20.38
CA ILE A 538 14.11 29.13 -19.31
C ILE A 538 15.14 28.80 -18.24
N ALA A 539 15.22 27.53 -17.81
CA ALA A 539 16.15 27.07 -16.79
C ALA A 539 17.63 27.31 -17.17
N VAL A 540 17.95 27.29 -18.46
CA VAL A 540 19.30 27.56 -18.99
C VAL A 540 19.50 29.04 -19.30
N LEU A 541 18.54 29.68 -19.97
CA LEU A 541 18.65 31.06 -20.45
C LEU A 541 18.71 32.05 -19.30
N LEU A 542 17.89 31.88 -18.25
CA LEU A 542 17.82 32.85 -17.16
C LEU A 542 19.14 32.97 -16.38
N PRO A 543 19.74 31.88 -15.85
CA PRO A 543 21.02 31.98 -15.15
C PRO A 543 22.12 32.51 -16.08
N SER A 544 22.21 32.00 -17.31
CA SER A 544 23.23 32.41 -18.28
C SER A 544 23.14 33.89 -18.61
N ALA A 545 21.92 34.40 -18.82
CA ALA A 545 21.69 35.80 -19.06
C ALA A 545 21.93 36.66 -17.82
N ALA A 546 21.58 36.18 -16.62
CA ALA A 546 21.89 36.89 -15.38
C ALA A 546 23.41 37.06 -15.19
N PHE A 547 24.21 36.03 -15.48
CA PHE A 547 25.68 36.13 -15.49
C PHE A 547 26.17 37.13 -16.53
N LEU A 548 25.63 37.08 -17.75
CA LEU A 548 26.00 37.99 -18.83
C LEU A 548 25.65 39.44 -18.48
N ILE A 549 24.44 39.70 -17.97
CA ILE A 549 23.98 41.01 -17.53
C ILE A 549 24.86 41.52 -16.39
N GLY A 550 25.16 40.69 -15.40
CA GLY A 550 26.06 41.04 -14.29
C GLY A 550 27.46 41.41 -14.78
N TRP A 551 28.01 40.62 -15.72
CA TRP A 551 29.30 40.89 -16.34
C TRP A 551 29.31 42.17 -17.18
N LEU A 552 28.30 42.38 -18.02
CA LEU A 552 28.13 43.60 -18.81
C LEU A 552 27.97 44.82 -17.90
N TRP A 553 27.14 44.70 -16.86
CA TRP A 553 26.95 45.75 -15.86
C TRP A 553 28.26 46.10 -15.17
N SER A 554 29.07 45.09 -14.81
CA SER A 554 30.40 45.25 -14.19
C SER A 554 31.43 45.99 -15.07
N ARG A 555 31.19 46.08 -16.38
CA ARG A 555 32.03 46.83 -17.33
C ARG A 555 31.49 48.19 -17.73
N GLN A 556 30.26 48.54 -17.33
CA GLN A 556 29.69 49.84 -17.68
C GLN A 556 30.43 51.02 -17.00
N PRO A 557 30.66 52.14 -17.72
CA PRO A 557 31.25 53.35 -17.16
C PRO A 557 30.44 53.91 -15.98
N GLN A 558 31.13 54.55 -15.03
CA GLN A 558 30.49 55.17 -13.85
C GLN A 558 29.44 56.23 -14.23
N SER A 559 29.59 56.86 -15.39
CA SER A 559 28.63 57.82 -15.94
C SER A 559 27.23 57.24 -16.19
N ILE A 560 27.12 55.94 -16.44
CA ILE A 560 25.83 55.24 -16.62
C ILE A 560 25.32 54.71 -15.28
N ARG A 561 26.21 54.12 -14.46
CA ARG A 561 25.81 53.58 -13.15
C ARG A 561 25.26 54.62 -12.19
N LYS A 562 25.67 55.88 -12.29
CA LYS A 562 25.16 56.97 -11.43
C LYS A 562 23.64 57.17 -11.54
N TYR A 563 23.03 56.81 -12.68
CA TYR A 563 21.59 56.97 -12.89
C TYR A 563 20.76 55.88 -12.20
N VAL A 564 21.41 54.79 -11.75
CA VAL A 564 20.77 53.70 -11.02
C VAL A 564 21.22 53.76 -9.56
N PRO A 565 20.35 54.21 -8.64
CA PRO A 565 20.69 54.26 -7.22
C PRO A 565 21.02 52.85 -6.69
N PRO A 566 22.02 52.72 -5.80
CA PRO A 566 22.34 51.45 -5.16
C PRO A 566 21.12 50.81 -4.48
N GLY A 567 20.89 49.53 -4.74
CA GLY A 567 19.74 48.77 -4.22
C GLY A 567 18.44 48.90 -5.02
N ARG A 568 18.47 49.56 -6.19
CA ARG A 568 17.37 49.62 -7.17
C ARG A 568 17.68 48.91 -8.49
N GLU A 569 18.82 48.23 -8.58
CA GLU A 569 19.31 47.60 -9.81
C GLU A 569 18.33 46.55 -10.35
N PHE A 570 17.65 45.81 -9.45
CA PHE A 570 16.67 44.80 -9.87
C PHE A 570 15.53 45.37 -10.72
N LEU A 571 15.12 46.62 -10.50
CA LEU A 571 14.04 47.25 -11.28
C LEU A 571 14.43 47.45 -12.75
N TYR A 572 15.72 47.66 -13.02
CA TYR A 572 16.25 47.83 -14.37
C TYR A 572 16.52 46.49 -15.05
N PHE A 573 16.87 45.46 -14.28
CA PHE A 573 17.04 44.11 -14.81
C PHE A 573 15.71 43.38 -15.00
N LEU A 574 14.66 43.76 -14.27
CA LEU A 574 13.35 43.09 -14.32
C LEU A 574 12.75 43.04 -15.75
N PRO A 575 12.69 44.13 -16.54
CA PRO A 575 12.19 44.06 -17.91
C PRO A 575 13.00 43.12 -18.80
N VAL A 576 14.33 43.08 -18.61
CA VAL A 576 15.22 42.17 -19.35
C VAL A 576 14.94 40.72 -18.96
N LEU A 577 14.80 40.42 -17.66
CA LEU A 577 14.46 39.07 -17.18
C LEU A 577 13.07 38.62 -17.66
N VAL A 578 12.07 39.51 -17.66
CA VAL A 578 10.73 39.23 -18.21
C VAL A 578 10.81 38.96 -19.71
N THR A 579 11.60 39.73 -20.45
CA THR A 579 11.79 39.51 -21.89
C THR A 579 12.44 38.14 -22.14
N LEU A 580 13.45 37.78 -21.36
CA LEU A 580 14.11 36.46 -21.44
C LEU A 580 13.18 35.31 -21.10
N LEU A 581 12.29 35.47 -20.10
CA LEU A 581 11.25 34.50 -19.78
C LEU A 581 10.31 34.29 -20.97
N VAL A 582 9.81 35.37 -21.57
CA VAL A 582 8.93 35.32 -22.75
C VAL A 582 9.66 34.71 -23.95
N THR A 583 10.92 35.06 -24.17
CA THR A 583 11.76 34.51 -25.23
C THR A 583 11.97 33.01 -25.04
N GLY A 584 12.36 32.57 -23.83
CA GLY A 584 12.48 31.14 -23.52
C GLY A 584 11.17 30.38 -23.71
N TRP A 585 10.05 30.98 -23.31
CA TRP A 585 8.71 30.41 -23.51
C TRP A 585 8.34 30.21 -24.99
N LYS A 586 8.77 31.13 -25.86
CA LYS A 586 8.56 31.03 -27.31
C LYS A 586 9.57 30.12 -28.00
N LEU A 587 10.79 30.00 -27.49
CA LEU A 587 11.81 29.09 -28.03
C LEU A 587 11.49 27.61 -27.77
N GLY A 588 10.75 27.29 -26.71
CA GLY A 588 10.43 25.90 -26.36
C GLY A 588 9.81 25.10 -27.51
N PRO A 589 8.68 25.52 -28.11
CA PRO A 589 8.06 24.81 -29.23
C PRO A 589 8.98 24.70 -30.46
N VAL A 590 9.84 25.70 -30.68
CA VAL A 590 10.83 25.66 -31.76
C VAL A 590 11.86 24.56 -31.47
N MET A 591 12.38 24.50 -30.24
CA MET A 591 13.27 23.43 -29.81
C MET A 591 12.60 22.06 -29.87
N GLU A 592 11.32 21.95 -29.52
CA GLU A 592 10.53 20.72 -29.61
C GLU A 592 10.47 20.17 -31.03
N HIS A 593 10.15 21.05 -31.99
CA HIS A 593 10.08 20.68 -33.39
C HIS A 593 11.41 20.19 -33.98
N TYR A 594 12.55 20.72 -33.52
CA TYR A 594 13.87 20.38 -34.08
C TYR A 594 14.60 19.27 -33.30
N VAL A 595 14.44 19.20 -31.99
CA VAL A 595 15.25 18.34 -31.10
C VAL A 595 14.45 17.12 -30.62
N PHE A 596 13.18 17.31 -30.25
CA PHE A 596 12.35 16.29 -29.59
C PHE A 596 11.36 15.67 -30.57
N THR A 597 11.87 15.05 -31.64
CA THR A 597 11.04 14.48 -32.72
C THR A 597 10.83 12.98 -32.58
N VAL A 598 9.61 12.53 -32.87
CA VAL A 598 9.19 11.12 -32.86
C VAL A 598 8.50 10.79 -34.19
N PRO A 599 8.75 9.61 -34.80
CA PRO A 599 7.98 9.17 -35.95
C PRO A 599 6.53 8.89 -35.57
N ASP A 600 5.58 9.49 -36.29
CA ASP A 600 4.16 9.21 -36.11
C ASP A 600 3.82 7.78 -36.53
N SER A 601 3.13 7.05 -35.66
CA SER A 601 2.67 5.68 -35.89
C SER A 601 1.72 5.53 -37.08
N ALA A 602 1.01 6.60 -37.48
CA ALA A 602 0.04 6.56 -38.57
C ALA A 602 0.62 7.00 -39.92
N THR A 603 1.48 8.03 -39.93
CA THR A 603 1.96 8.68 -41.16
C THR A 603 3.46 8.48 -41.41
N GLY A 604 4.23 8.08 -40.40
CA GLY A 604 5.69 7.99 -40.48
C GLY A 604 6.41 9.35 -40.49
N GLU A 605 5.67 10.46 -40.44
CA GLU A 605 6.26 11.81 -40.39
C GLU A 605 6.84 12.11 -39.01
N ARG A 606 7.88 12.93 -38.96
CA ARG A 606 8.50 13.35 -37.69
C ARG A 606 7.70 14.49 -37.08
N ILE A 607 7.03 14.22 -35.96
CA ILE A 607 6.30 15.22 -35.18
C ILE A 607 7.14 15.57 -33.94
N GLY A 608 7.21 16.87 -33.61
CA GLY A 608 7.81 17.34 -32.36
C GLY A 608 6.82 17.17 -31.21
N ASP A 609 7.08 16.21 -30.32
CA ASP A 609 6.24 15.93 -29.15
C ASP A 609 7.11 15.36 -28.03
N PHE A 610 7.42 16.20 -27.04
CA PHE A 610 8.26 15.81 -25.91
C PHE A 610 7.64 14.67 -25.09
N THR A 611 6.31 14.65 -24.94
CA THR A 611 5.61 13.67 -24.09
C THR A 611 5.71 12.26 -24.67
N ARG A 612 5.74 12.13 -26.00
CA ARG A 612 6.00 10.86 -26.71
C ARG A 612 7.48 10.54 -26.86
N TRP A 613 8.30 11.58 -27.02
CA TRP A 613 9.74 11.43 -27.16
C TRP A 613 10.36 10.84 -25.90
N TRP A 614 9.93 11.32 -24.73
CA TRP A 614 10.51 10.95 -23.46
C TRP A 614 10.43 9.43 -23.17
N PRO A 615 9.26 8.76 -23.24
CA PRO A 615 9.19 7.30 -23.04
C PRO A 615 9.92 6.51 -24.10
N THR A 616 9.93 6.98 -25.36
CA THR A 616 10.60 6.30 -26.47
C THR A 616 12.11 6.21 -26.27
N ILE A 617 12.72 7.27 -25.71
CA ILE A 617 14.18 7.32 -25.49
C ILE A 617 14.58 6.80 -24.11
N THR A 618 13.82 7.14 -23.06
CA THR A 618 14.20 6.84 -21.67
C THR A 618 13.63 5.52 -21.15
N GLY A 619 12.60 4.97 -21.81
CA GLY A 619 11.83 3.83 -21.32
C GLY A 619 10.92 4.14 -20.12
N THR A 620 10.84 5.40 -19.67
CA THR A 620 10.05 5.81 -18.49
C THR A 620 8.81 6.59 -18.90
N ALA A 621 7.69 6.38 -18.20
CA ALA A 621 6.43 7.05 -18.53
C ALA A 621 6.49 8.57 -18.27
N TYR A 622 5.71 9.31 -19.06
CA TYR A 622 5.39 10.72 -18.80
C TYR A 622 3.93 10.80 -18.32
N GLU A 623 3.72 11.31 -17.12
CA GLU A 623 2.38 11.56 -16.57
C GLU A 623 2.12 13.07 -16.54
N GLN A 624 0.94 13.52 -16.96
CA GLN A 624 0.55 14.95 -16.89
C GLN A 624 0.62 15.49 -15.45
N ARG A 625 0.16 14.68 -14.48
CA ARG A 625 0.23 14.96 -13.04
C ARG A 625 1.45 14.27 -12.47
N ASN A 626 2.53 15.03 -12.25
CA ASN A 626 3.83 14.47 -11.94
C ASN A 626 4.59 15.23 -10.84
N SER A 627 5.77 14.73 -10.54
CA SER A 627 6.65 15.27 -9.50
C SER A 627 7.17 16.67 -9.80
N LEU A 628 7.31 17.06 -11.07
CA LEU A 628 7.69 18.42 -11.47
C LEU A 628 6.64 19.44 -11.05
N VAL A 629 5.38 19.18 -11.40
CA VAL A 629 4.23 20.04 -11.09
C VAL A 629 4.14 20.26 -9.58
N VAL A 630 4.32 19.17 -8.82
CA VAL A 630 4.30 19.19 -7.35
C VAL A 630 5.49 19.95 -6.79
N GLY A 631 6.69 19.74 -7.33
CA GLY A 631 7.89 20.49 -6.96
C GLY A 631 7.70 22.00 -7.10
N PHE A 632 7.10 22.46 -8.21
CA PHE A 632 6.80 23.87 -8.41
C PHE A 632 5.76 24.40 -7.42
N MET A 633 4.63 23.72 -7.26
CA MET A 633 3.52 24.22 -6.44
C MET A 633 3.76 24.09 -4.94
N MET A 634 4.33 22.97 -4.50
CA MET A 634 4.77 22.81 -3.12
C MET A 634 5.94 23.75 -2.82
N GLY A 635 6.88 23.91 -3.77
CA GLY A 635 7.97 24.87 -3.64
C GLY A 635 7.46 26.30 -3.46
N PHE A 636 6.51 26.73 -4.29
CA PHE A 636 5.82 28.02 -4.16
C PHE A 636 5.19 28.21 -2.77
N ALA A 637 4.53 27.17 -2.23
CA ALA A 637 3.91 27.21 -0.91
C ALA A 637 4.91 27.25 0.26
N VAL A 638 6.16 26.81 0.05
CA VAL A 638 7.22 26.74 1.07
C VAL A 638 8.13 27.98 1.04
N ILE A 639 8.29 28.63 -0.12
CA ILE A 639 9.13 29.82 -0.30
C ILE A 639 8.89 30.92 0.76
N PRO A 640 7.64 31.34 1.07
CA PRO A 640 7.38 32.38 2.06
C PRO A 640 7.94 32.10 3.45
N ILE A 641 7.85 30.84 3.86
CA ILE A 641 8.24 30.38 5.19
C ILE A 641 9.76 30.44 5.32
N ILE A 642 10.47 29.87 4.34
CA ILE A 642 11.94 29.92 4.31
C ILE A 642 12.42 31.37 4.20
N PHE A 643 11.84 32.15 3.29
CA PHE A 643 12.25 33.52 3.04
C PHE A 643 12.11 34.38 4.30
N THR A 644 10.93 34.38 4.94
CA THR A 644 10.63 35.31 6.03
C THR A 644 11.55 35.06 7.23
N ILE A 645 11.75 33.79 7.59
CA ILE A 645 12.59 33.41 8.73
C ILE A 645 14.07 33.65 8.42
N ALA A 646 14.51 33.34 7.19
CA ALA A 646 15.89 33.61 6.78
C ALA A 646 16.18 35.12 6.72
N GLU A 647 15.26 35.91 6.21
CA GLU A 647 15.37 37.38 6.10
C GLU A 647 15.41 38.04 7.49
N ASP A 648 14.58 37.59 8.42
CA ASP A 648 14.62 38.05 9.82
C ASP A 648 15.95 37.69 10.49
N SER A 649 16.44 36.46 10.31
CA SER A 649 17.73 36.03 10.84
C SER A 649 18.89 36.88 10.30
N LEU A 650 18.89 37.14 8.98
CA LEU A 650 19.89 37.98 8.32
C LEU A 650 19.81 39.42 8.85
N SER A 651 18.62 40.01 8.89
CA SER A 651 18.42 41.40 9.33
C SER A 651 18.80 41.64 10.78
N ASN A 652 18.65 40.62 11.64
CA ASN A 652 18.98 40.70 13.07
C ASN A 652 20.49 40.64 13.38
N VAL A 653 21.35 40.40 12.39
CA VAL A 653 22.81 40.50 12.59
C VAL A 653 23.16 41.91 13.10
N PRO A 654 24.00 42.07 14.14
CA PRO A 654 24.34 43.40 14.68
C PRO A 654 24.91 44.35 13.63
N GLY A 655 24.38 45.58 13.57
CA GLY A 655 24.84 46.61 12.64
C GLY A 655 26.32 46.99 12.79
N ALA A 656 26.90 46.81 13.98
CA ALA A 656 28.32 47.01 14.26
C ALA A 656 29.21 46.06 13.46
N LEU A 657 28.81 44.79 13.28
CA LEU A 657 29.58 43.81 12.50
C LEU A 657 29.60 44.18 11.01
N ARG A 658 28.46 44.66 10.49
CA ARG A 658 28.36 45.17 9.11
C ARG A 658 29.25 46.39 8.91
N SER A 659 29.12 47.37 9.79
CA SER A 659 29.87 48.64 9.70
C SER A 659 31.38 48.42 9.87
N GLY A 660 31.78 47.53 10.78
CA GLY A 660 33.19 47.16 10.97
C GLY A 660 33.80 46.47 9.75
N SER A 661 33.08 45.52 9.13
CA SER A 661 33.52 44.88 7.88
C SER A 661 33.70 45.89 6.75
N LEU A 662 32.74 46.79 6.55
CA LEU A 662 32.81 47.84 5.53
C LEU A 662 33.96 48.84 5.81
N ALA A 663 34.21 49.17 7.07
CA ALA A 663 35.32 50.06 7.47
C ALA A 663 36.70 49.46 7.18
N LEU A 664 36.83 48.13 7.18
CA LEU A 664 38.05 47.42 6.76
C LEU A 664 38.21 47.33 5.22
N GLY A 665 37.37 48.02 4.46
CA GLY A 665 37.41 48.05 3.00
C GLY A 665 36.73 46.85 2.33
N ALA A 666 35.99 46.02 3.08
CA ALA A 666 35.25 44.92 2.49
C ALA A 666 34.07 45.43 1.64
N SER A 667 33.79 44.75 0.54
CA SER A 667 32.59 45.04 -0.27
C SER A 667 31.31 44.54 0.42
N ARG A 668 30.13 45.01 -0.03
CA ARG A 668 28.83 44.49 0.45
C ARG A 668 28.70 42.98 0.26
N TRP A 669 29.18 42.45 -0.87
CA TRP A 669 29.20 40.99 -1.12
C TRP A 669 30.14 40.25 -0.16
N GLN A 670 31.34 40.78 0.07
CA GLN A 670 32.27 40.19 1.04
C GLN A 670 31.71 40.22 2.46
N THR A 671 31.05 41.31 2.85
CA THR A 671 30.38 41.46 4.15
C THR A 671 29.21 40.48 4.29
N ALA A 672 28.36 40.36 3.26
CA ALA A 672 27.26 39.40 3.25
C ALA A 672 27.77 37.96 3.37
N TRP A 673 28.79 37.59 2.59
CA TRP A 673 29.31 36.22 2.53
C TRP A 673 30.17 35.82 3.72
N ARG A 674 31.03 36.72 4.24
CA ARG A 674 32.02 36.39 5.27
C ARG A 674 31.57 36.77 6.69
N VAL A 675 30.60 37.65 6.84
CA VAL A 675 30.16 38.14 8.16
C VAL A 675 28.69 37.81 8.39
N VAL A 676 27.79 38.29 7.54
CA VAL A 676 26.35 38.16 7.78
C VAL A 676 25.88 36.72 7.67
N LEU A 677 26.18 36.02 6.56
CA LEU A 677 25.75 34.64 6.34
C LEU A 677 26.25 33.68 7.44
N PRO A 678 27.54 33.68 7.83
CA PRO A 678 28.01 32.85 8.94
C PRO A 678 27.31 33.18 10.26
N THR A 679 27.12 34.47 10.57
CA THR A 679 26.46 34.91 11.82
C THR A 679 24.98 34.51 11.85
N ALA A 680 24.29 34.59 10.72
CA ALA A 680 22.86 34.25 10.58
C ALA A 680 22.60 32.76 10.30
N SER A 681 23.65 31.94 10.18
CA SER A 681 23.57 30.55 9.69
C SER A 681 22.59 29.67 10.49
N ALA A 682 22.57 29.80 11.82
CA ALA A 682 21.67 29.04 12.68
C ALA A 682 20.18 29.37 12.42
N GLY A 683 19.85 30.63 12.13
CA GLY A 683 18.47 31.02 11.79
C GLY A 683 18.09 30.67 10.35
N ILE A 684 19.03 30.76 9.40
CA ILE A 684 18.82 30.28 8.01
C ILE A 684 18.54 28.76 8.03
N PHE A 685 19.33 28.00 8.77
CA PHE A 685 19.12 26.57 8.91
C PHE A 685 17.77 26.25 9.55
N SER A 686 17.35 27.03 10.57
CA SER A 686 16.01 26.90 11.16
C SER A 686 14.91 27.18 10.14
N ALA A 687 15.09 28.17 9.26
CA ALA A 687 14.14 28.48 8.18
C ALA A 687 13.98 27.29 7.21
N LEU A 688 15.09 26.67 6.81
CA LEU A 688 15.09 25.50 5.95
C LEU A 688 14.43 24.29 6.61
N MET A 689 14.68 24.07 7.90
CA MET A 689 14.02 23.01 8.67
C MET A 689 12.49 23.17 8.68
N ILE A 690 12.01 24.38 8.97
CA ILE A 690 10.57 24.64 9.05
C ILE A 690 9.93 24.46 7.67
N GLY A 691 10.63 24.90 6.60
CA GLY A 691 10.20 24.65 5.22
C GLY A 691 10.16 23.16 4.86
N LEU A 692 11.19 22.40 5.23
CA LEU A 692 11.28 20.94 5.06
C LEU A 692 10.13 20.22 5.77
N GLY A 693 9.89 20.52 7.04
CA GLY A 693 8.79 19.94 7.81
C GLY A 693 7.42 20.23 7.18
N ARG A 694 7.22 21.44 6.65
CA ARG A 694 5.99 21.84 5.94
C ARG A 694 5.83 21.08 4.62
N ALA A 695 6.92 20.84 3.89
CA ALA A 695 6.90 20.06 2.64
C ALA A 695 6.63 18.56 2.88
N VAL A 696 7.25 17.96 3.91
CA VAL A 696 7.04 16.55 4.28
C VAL A 696 5.58 16.28 4.67
N GLY A 697 4.95 17.24 5.37
CA GLY A 697 3.55 17.16 5.78
C GLY A 697 2.54 17.64 4.74
N GLU A 698 2.98 18.11 3.57
CA GLU A 698 2.07 18.62 2.56
C GLU A 698 1.16 17.50 2.06
N THR A 699 -0.14 17.77 2.06
CA THR A 699 -1.17 16.76 1.83
C THR A 699 -1.99 17.11 0.61
N MET A 700 -2.53 18.33 0.55
CA MET A 700 -3.56 18.70 -0.43
C MET A 700 -2.97 19.02 -1.80
N ILE A 701 -1.79 19.64 -1.85
CA ILE A 701 -1.10 19.84 -3.13
C ILE A 701 -0.75 18.48 -3.74
N VAL A 702 -0.26 17.55 -2.93
CA VAL A 702 0.16 16.21 -3.39
C VAL A 702 -1.03 15.40 -3.90
N VAL A 703 -2.11 15.31 -3.11
CA VAL A 703 -3.33 14.56 -3.47
C VAL A 703 -3.87 15.00 -4.83
N MET A 704 -3.82 16.30 -5.14
CA MET A 704 -4.39 16.83 -6.37
C MET A 704 -3.42 16.76 -7.56
N ALA A 705 -2.12 16.94 -7.34
CA ALA A 705 -1.15 17.21 -8.41
C ALA A 705 -0.24 16.04 -8.81
N THR A 706 -0.16 14.96 -8.02
CA THR A 706 0.80 13.84 -8.25
C THR A 706 0.24 12.64 -9.01
N GLY A 707 -1.07 12.61 -9.30
CA GLY A 707 -1.73 11.42 -9.84
C GLY A 707 -1.93 10.28 -8.81
N ASN A 708 -1.37 10.37 -7.60
CA ASN A 708 -1.48 9.40 -6.51
C ASN A 708 -1.05 7.97 -6.86
N THR A 709 -0.04 7.82 -7.73
CA THR A 709 0.55 6.55 -8.13
C THR A 709 1.73 6.19 -7.21
N PRO A 710 1.70 5.06 -6.47
CA PRO A 710 2.75 4.68 -5.53
C PRO A 710 3.95 4.03 -6.25
N ILE A 711 4.56 4.76 -7.19
CA ILE A 711 5.71 4.31 -7.98
C ILE A 711 7.04 4.76 -7.36
N MET A 712 8.04 3.90 -7.43
CA MET A 712 9.37 4.11 -6.83
C MET A 712 10.43 4.51 -7.86
N GLU A 713 10.12 5.49 -8.70
CA GLU A 713 11.03 6.03 -9.70
C GLU A 713 11.44 7.46 -9.36
N TRP A 714 12.72 7.78 -9.57
CA TRP A 714 13.21 9.17 -9.44
C TRP A 714 12.83 10.07 -10.60
N ASN A 715 12.24 9.53 -11.68
CA ASN A 715 11.80 10.30 -12.84
C ASN A 715 10.92 11.49 -12.41
N VAL A 716 11.30 12.70 -12.82
CA VAL A 716 10.63 13.97 -12.50
C VAL A 716 9.23 14.05 -13.14
N PHE A 717 9.01 13.36 -14.25
CA PHE A 717 7.74 13.31 -14.98
C PHE A 717 6.82 12.16 -14.58
N SER A 718 7.20 11.40 -13.56
CA SER A 718 6.37 10.36 -12.98
C SER A 718 5.62 10.88 -11.75
N GLY A 719 4.43 10.34 -11.49
CA GLY A 719 3.67 10.59 -10.27
C GLY A 719 4.36 10.07 -9.01
N MET A 720 3.64 10.22 -7.89
CA MET A 720 4.03 9.64 -6.61
C MET A 720 2.81 9.58 -5.69
N ARG A 721 2.92 8.81 -4.61
CA ARG A 721 1.96 8.80 -3.52
C ARG A 721 2.71 9.00 -2.21
N THR A 722 2.34 10.00 -1.41
CA THR A 722 2.98 10.27 -0.12
C THR A 722 2.23 9.61 1.02
N LEU A 723 2.86 9.47 2.19
CA LEU A 723 2.19 8.99 3.40
C LEU A 723 1.00 9.87 3.77
N SER A 724 1.19 11.20 3.73
CA SER A 724 0.15 12.18 4.05
C SER A 724 -1.06 12.07 3.10
N ALA A 725 -0.81 12.02 1.79
CA ALA A 725 -1.84 11.88 0.78
C ALA A 725 -2.58 10.54 0.91
N ASN A 726 -1.84 9.46 1.16
CA ASN A 726 -2.43 8.14 1.31
C ASN A 726 -3.39 8.06 2.50
N ILE A 727 -2.98 8.61 3.66
CA ILE A 727 -3.82 8.67 4.86
C ILE A 727 -5.08 9.50 4.58
N ALA A 728 -4.94 10.66 3.94
CA ALA A 728 -6.07 11.55 3.68
C ALA A 728 -7.11 10.94 2.73
N VAL A 729 -6.67 10.16 1.73
CA VAL A 729 -7.54 9.56 0.72
C VAL A 729 -8.19 8.28 1.22
N GLU A 730 -7.42 7.36 1.83
CA GLU A 730 -7.94 6.02 2.14
C GLU A 730 -8.55 5.87 3.53
N LEU A 731 -8.21 6.74 4.49
CA LEU A 731 -8.73 6.60 5.86
C LEU A 731 -10.26 6.74 5.94
N PRO A 732 -10.92 7.65 5.18
CA PRO A 732 -12.38 7.74 5.16
C PRO A 732 -13.06 6.51 4.54
N GLU A 733 -12.37 5.78 3.65
CA GLU A 733 -12.91 4.62 2.93
C GLU A 733 -12.57 3.28 3.62
N ALA A 734 -11.60 3.28 4.52
CA ALA A 734 -11.13 2.07 5.19
C ALA A 734 -12.15 1.54 6.21
N PRO A 735 -12.49 0.24 6.19
CA PRO A 735 -13.37 -0.37 7.18
C PRO A 735 -12.84 -0.19 8.60
N HIS A 736 -13.69 0.30 9.51
CA HIS A 736 -13.30 0.54 10.89
C HIS A 736 -12.74 -0.74 11.55
N HIS A 737 -11.62 -0.61 12.26
CA HIS A 737 -10.83 -1.71 12.83
C HIS A 737 -10.26 -2.75 11.84
N GLY A 738 -10.51 -2.61 10.54
CA GLY A 738 -9.91 -3.45 9.51
C GLY A 738 -8.40 -3.21 9.38
N THR A 739 -7.74 -4.10 8.66
CA THR A 739 -6.29 -4.05 8.49
C THR A 739 -5.83 -2.79 7.79
N LEU A 740 -6.51 -2.36 6.71
CA LEU A 740 -6.20 -1.12 6.02
C LEU A 740 -6.27 0.09 6.96
N TYR A 741 -7.37 0.21 7.72
CA TYR A 741 -7.59 1.30 8.67
C TYR A 741 -6.42 1.42 9.65
N ARG A 742 -6.05 0.31 10.29
CA ARG A 742 -4.92 0.29 11.24
C ARG A 742 -3.57 0.53 10.56
N THR A 743 -3.39 0.04 9.33
CA THR A 743 -2.16 0.25 8.56
C THR A 743 -1.97 1.73 8.20
N LEU A 744 -3.05 2.47 7.97
CA LEU A 744 -3.00 3.92 7.75
C LEU A 744 -2.59 4.67 9.04
N PHE A 745 -3.04 4.23 10.22
CA PHE A 745 -2.51 4.72 11.50
C PHE A 745 -1.03 4.40 11.66
N LEU A 746 -0.57 3.21 11.26
CA LEU A 746 0.85 2.89 11.22
C LEU A 746 1.60 3.80 10.24
N GLY A 747 1.01 4.13 9.10
CA GLY A 747 1.53 5.15 8.18
C GLY A 747 1.69 6.51 8.85
N ALA A 748 0.75 6.92 9.72
CA ALA A 748 0.87 8.15 10.51
C ALA A 748 2.01 8.07 11.53
N VAL A 749 2.21 6.92 12.19
CA VAL A 749 3.37 6.68 13.06
C VAL A 749 4.67 6.77 12.25
N ALA A 750 4.73 6.14 11.07
CA ALA A 750 5.89 6.17 10.20
C ALA A 750 6.23 7.60 9.74
N LEU A 751 5.21 8.38 9.34
CA LEU A 751 5.37 9.80 9.01
C LEU A 751 5.90 10.59 10.21
N PHE A 752 5.32 10.40 11.39
CA PHE A 752 5.80 11.05 12.60
C PHE A 752 7.26 10.69 12.92
N VAL A 753 7.61 9.40 12.91
CA VAL A 753 8.99 8.93 13.18
C VAL A 753 9.96 9.50 12.16
N MET A 754 9.59 9.53 10.88
CA MET A 754 10.41 10.11 9.82
C MET A 754 10.61 11.62 10.04
N THR A 755 9.53 12.38 10.26
CA THR A 755 9.62 13.82 10.53
C THR A 755 10.40 14.11 11.80
N PHE A 756 10.21 13.31 12.85
CA PHE A 756 10.96 13.42 14.11
C PHE A 756 12.46 13.15 13.89
N ALA A 757 12.82 12.09 13.16
CA ALA A 757 14.21 11.75 12.87
C ALA A 757 14.89 12.86 12.05
N VAL A 758 14.24 13.32 10.98
CA VAL A 758 14.74 14.42 10.13
C VAL A 758 14.91 15.70 10.95
N ASN A 759 13.90 16.07 11.75
CA ASN A 759 13.98 17.26 12.59
C ASN A 759 15.03 17.15 13.69
N THR A 760 15.24 15.95 14.25
CA THR A 760 16.27 15.71 15.28
C THR A 760 17.66 15.84 14.69
N VAL A 761 17.93 15.19 13.54
CA VAL A 761 19.21 15.34 12.82
C VAL A 761 19.48 16.80 12.51
N ALA A 762 18.46 17.51 12.04
CA ALA A 762 18.59 18.91 11.72
C ALA A 762 18.83 19.77 12.98
N GLU A 763 18.13 19.55 14.08
CA GLU A 763 18.37 20.25 15.34
C GLU A 763 19.81 20.05 15.86
N VAL A 764 20.33 18.82 15.77
CA VAL A 764 21.73 18.52 16.14
C VAL A 764 22.71 19.32 15.27
N LEU A 765 22.48 19.39 13.95
CA LEU A 765 23.29 20.21 13.04
C LEU A 765 23.19 21.71 13.38
N ARG A 766 21.99 22.20 13.74
CA ARG A 766 21.77 23.60 14.14
C ARG A 766 22.59 23.96 15.38
N GLN A 767 22.57 23.11 16.40
CA GLN A 767 23.33 23.33 17.63
C GLN A 767 24.83 23.41 17.35
N HIS A 768 25.34 22.49 16.52
CA HIS A 768 26.74 22.49 16.11
C HIS A 768 27.15 23.77 15.37
N LEU A 769 26.32 24.25 14.44
CA LEU A 769 26.57 25.51 13.72
C LEU A 769 26.53 26.72 14.66
N ARG A 770 25.57 26.75 15.59
CA ARG A 770 25.45 27.84 16.58
C ARG A 770 26.68 27.92 17.48
N GLU A 771 27.21 26.78 17.93
CA GLU A 771 28.43 26.74 18.75
C GLU A 771 29.64 27.22 17.95
N ARG A 772 29.79 26.78 16.70
CA ARG A 772 30.92 27.14 15.84
C ARG A 772 30.98 28.63 15.51
N TYR A 773 29.83 29.28 15.34
CA TYR A 773 29.72 30.69 14.95
C TYR A 773 29.29 31.61 16.10
N LYS A 774 29.38 31.14 17.35
CA LYS A 774 29.10 31.95 18.54
C LYS A 774 30.14 33.07 18.63
N THR A 775 29.81 34.23 18.09
CA THR A 775 30.57 35.47 18.32
C THR A 775 30.18 35.99 19.70
N VAL A 776 31.09 35.79 20.66
CA VAL A 776 31.10 36.19 22.08
C VAL A 776 29.79 36.75 22.63
#